data_AF-A0A350MQE2-F1
#
_entry.id   AF-A0A350MQE2-F1
#
_cell.length_a   1.000
_cell.length_b   1.000
_cell.length_c   1.000
_cell.angle_alpha   90.00
_cell.angle_beta   90.00
_cell.angle_gamma   90.00
#
_symmetry.space_group_name_H-M   'P 1'
#
loop_
_entity.id
_entity.type
_entity.pdbx_description
1 polymer ?
#
loop_
_entity_poly.entity_id
_entity_poly.type
_entity_poly.pdbx_seq_one_letter_code
_entity_poly.pdbx_strand_id
1 'polypeptide(L)'
;MENTEFKNLILQGIPDELPQPKPYDPNVNHAPKRKDILSKEEKKLAIRNALRYFPAKHHAVLAKEFAQELKQYGRIYMYRFRPDYKIYARPIGEYPAQTPQTAAIMLMIQNNLDEAVAQHPHELIIYGGNGAIFQNWAQYLLTMKYLATMTDHQTLVMYSGHPLGLFPSHPEAPRVVVTNGMVVPNYSSPDLWEKFNALGVSQYGQMTAGSYMYIGPQGIVHGTTITIMNASRKISRKNAGSEMKLFVSSGLGGMSGAQPKAGNIAGVVSLVAEINPKAAYKRFNQGWVDEVIDDVDKAIQTALHWKEKGQPHSIAYLGNVVDLWERLANNDIHVDIGSDQTSLHNPFAGGYYPVGLSFEESQEMMVRQPELFKEKVQASLRRQVAAINKIASKGMYFFDYGNAFLLESGRAGADIFDARGNFIYPSYVQDIMGPLYFDYGFGPFRWVCTSGDPKDLDKTDQIAGDIFEELLKDAVDEIQQQLKDNLLWIRQAKANKLVVGSQARILYADAEGRIRISTAFNRAIASGEISAPIVLGRDHHDVSGTDSPFRETSNIYDGSSFTADMAVQNMVGDAFRGATWVSLHNGGGVGWGEAINGGFGLVLDGSNEAQRRLQSMLFWDVNNGIARRSWARNHGAMYTLQRTMQQEPLLKVTFPNLVDDQLLEKLDI
;
A
#
# COMPACT_ATOMS: atom_id res chain seq x y z
N MET A 1 -27.12 3.50 18.25
CA MET A 1 -26.27 3.39 19.45
C MET A 1 -25.95 4.81 19.89
N GLU A 2 -26.24 5.16 21.14
CA GLU A 2 -25.87 6.46 21.70
C GLU A 2 -24.34 6.55 21.88
N ASN A 3 -23.76 7.74 21.77
CA ASN A 3 -22.31 7.97 21.89
C ASN A 3 -21.74 7.41 23.23
N THR A 4 -22.52 7.51 24.32
CA THR A 4 -22.18 6.96 25.64
C THR A 4 -22.01 5.43 25.61
N GLU A 5 -22.87 4.71 24.89
CA GLU A 5 -22.80 3.25 24.78
C GLU A 5 -21.56 2.80 24.00
N PHE A 6 -21.25 3.49 22.89
CA PHE A 6 -20.01 3.25 22.13
C PHE A 6 -18.76 3.44 23.01
N LYS A 7 -18.69 4.55 23.76
CA LYS A 7 -17.56 4.84 24.66
C LYS A 7 -17.39 3.75 25.73
N ASN A 8 -18.49 3.30 26.33
CA ASN A 8 -18.46 2.23 27.33
C ASN A 8 -17.94 0.90 26.75
N LEU A 9 -18.37 0.54 25.53
CA LEU A 9 -17.90 -0.67 24.85
C LEU A 9 -16.40 -0.62 24.53
N ILE A 10 -15.88 0.54 24.10
CA ILE A 10 -14.44 0.73 23.89
C ILE A 10 -13.65 0.56 25.19
N LEU A 11 -14.11 1.17 26.29
CA LEU A 11 -13.45 1.10 27.61
C LEU A 11 -13.51 -0.30 28.23
N GLN A 12 -14.53 -1.09 27.90
CA GLN A 12 -14.68 -2.46 28.41
C GLN A 12 -13.53 -3.36 27.94
N GLY A 13 -13.19 -3.31 26.65
CA GLY A 13 -12.29 -4.25 25.99
C GLY A 13 -12.94 -5.63 25.89
N ILE A 14 -12.24 -6.69 26.32
CA ILE A 14 -12.83 -8.04 26.33
C ILE A 14 -13.91 -8.09 27.41
N PRO A 15 -15.17 -8.42 27.08
CA PRO A 15 -16.23 -8.53 28.06
C PRO A 15 -15.98 -9.71 29.01
N ASP A 16 -16.30 -9.52 30.29
CA ASP A 16 -16.12 -10.58 31.30
C ASP A 16 -17.12 -11.73 31.11
N GLU A 17 -18.29 -11.46 30.53
CA GLU A 17 -19.27 -12.47 30.14
C GLU A 17 -19.25 -12.69 28.63
N LEU A 18 -19.40 -13.94 28.20
CA LEU A 18 -19.32 -14.27 26.78
C LEU A 18 -20.50 -13.66 26.02
N PRO A 19 -20.27 -12.81 25.00
CA PRO A 19 -21.34 -12.30 24.15
C PRO A 19 -21.89 -13.44 23.30
N GLN A 20 -23.10 -13.29 22.76
CA GLN A 20 -23.70 -14.33 21.92
C GLN A 20 -22.84 -14.61 20.67
N PRO A 21 -22.78 -15.87 20.19
CA PRO A 21 -22.11 -16.20 18.93
C PRO A 21 -22.64 -15.34 17.78
N LYS A 22 -21.76 -14.87 16.90
CA LYS A 22 -22.14 -14.08 15.73
C LYS A 22 -22.45 -15.01 14.54
N PRO A 23 -23.60 -14.87 13.88
CA PRO A 23 -23.87 -15.60 12.65
C PRO A 23 -22.97 -15.10 11.52
N TYR A 24 -22.75 -15.96 10.52
CA TYR A 24 -22.08 -15.60 9.27
C TYR A 24 -22.96 -14.66 8.46
N ASP A 25 -22.40 -13.57 7.93
CA ASP A 25 -23.13 -12.57 7.15
C ASP A 25 -22.83 -12.75 5.65
N PRO A 26 -23.77 -13.30 4.86
CA PRO A 26 -23.53 -13.54 3.43
C PRO A 26 -23.43 -12.25 2.60
N ASN A 27 -23.78 -11.08 3.17
CA ASN A 27 -23.75 -9.80 2.46
C ASN A 27 -22.38 -9.11 2.56
N VAL A 28 -21.51 -9.56 3.46
CA VAL A 28 -20.15 -9.04 3.60
C VAL A 28 -19.18 -9.90 2.77
N ASN A 29 -18.22 -9.23 2.12
CA ASN A 29 -17.18 -9.92 1.37
C ASN A 29 -16.21 -10.62 2.34
N HIS A 30 -16.32 -11.93 2.47
CA HIS A 30 -15.50 -12.72 3.39
C HIS A 30 -14.21 -13.24 2.75
N ALA A 31 -13.17 -13.40 3.57
CA ALA A 31 -11.90 -13.97 3.13
C ALA A 31 -12.05 -15.45 2.72
N PRO A 32 -11.31 -15.92 1.70
CA PRO A 32 -11.31 -17.33 1.34
C PRO A 32 -10.72 -18.19 2.47
N LYS A 33 -11.11 -19.47 2.51
CA LYS A 33 -10.54 -20.45 3.44
C LYS A 33 -9.03 -20.53 3.24
N ARG A 34 -8.28 -20.50 4.34
CA ARG A 34 -6.81 -20.57 4.33
C ARG A 34 -6.29 -22.01 4.31
N LYS A 35 -5.04 -22.17 3.84
CA LYS A 35 -4.33 -23.45 3.78
C LYS A 35 -4.30 -24.13 5.15
N ASP A 36 -4.73 -25.39 5.21
CA ASP A 36 -4.62 -26.20 6.44
C ASP A 36 -3.21 -26.80 6.53
N ILE A 37 -2.28 -26.00 7.08
CA ILE A 37 -0.85 -26.34 7.14
C ILE A 37 -0.40 -26.88 8.51
N LEU A 38 -1.24 -26.75 9.54
CA LEU A 38 -0.87 -27.10 10.91
C LEU A 38 -1.00 -28.61 11.17
N SER A 39 0.00 -29.18 11.83
CA SER A 39 -0.09 -30.52 12.43
C SER A 39 -1.09 -30.56 13.59
N LYS A 40 -1.42 -31.77 14.07
CA LYS A 40 -2.32 -31.94 15.22
C LYS A 40 -1.85 -31.21 16.48
N GLU A 41 -0.55 -31.28 16.80
CA GLU A 41 0.00 -30.59 17.97
C GLU A 41 0.04 -29.08 17.79
N GLU A 42 0.27 -28.61 16.56
CA GLU A 42 0.22 -27.19 16.24
C GLU A 42 -1.21 -26.64 16.26
N LYS A 43 -2.22 -27.41 15.87
CA LYS A 43 -3.63 -27.03 16.04
C LYS A 43 -3.99 -26.87 17.52
N LYS A 44 -3.51 -27.77 18.39
CA LYS A 44 -3.67 -27.61 19.85
C LYS A 44 -2.93 -26.36 20.36
N LEU A 45 -1.75 -26.09 19.84
CA LEU A 45 -0.98 -24.89 20.18
C LEU A 45 -1.69 -23.62 19.73
N ALA A 46 -2.25 -23.57 18.51
CA ALA A 46 -3.04 -22.45 18.01
C ALA A 46 -4.23 -22.15 18.94
N ILE A 47 -4.96 -23.19 19.36
CA ILE A 47 -6.07 -23.04 20.32
C ILE A 47 -5.56 -22.52 21.67
N ARG A 48 -4.45 -23.05 22.19
CA ARG A 48 -3.83 -22.55 23.43
C ARG A 48 -3.44 -21.08 23.32
N ASN A 49 -2.84 -20.68 22.19
CA ASN A 49 -2.45 -19.31 21.92
C ASN A 49 -3.68 -18.39 21.82
N ALA A 50 -4.78 -18.85 21.21
CA ALA A 50 -6.02 -18.10 21.15
C ALA A 50 -6.68 -17.94 22.54
N LEU A 51 -6.65 -18.98 23.39
CA LEU A 51 -7.23 -18.96 24.72
C LEU A 51 -6.52 -18.02 25.71
N ARG A 52 -5.27 -17.61 25.43
CA ARG A 52 -4.49 -16.72 26.32
C ARG A 52 -5.15 -15.37 26.58
N TYR A 53 -6.05 -14.94 25.71
CA TYR A 53 -6.76 -13.67 25.82
C TYR A 53 -7.94 -13.72 26.80
N PHE A 54 -8.34 -14.91 27.27
CA PHE A 54 -9.58 -15.11 28.00
C PHE A 54 -9.36 -15.76 29.38
N PRO A 55 -10.16 -15.40 30.40
CA PRO A 55 -10.16 -16.10 31.68
C PRO A 55 -10.47 -17.60 31.55
N ALA A 56 -9.92 -18.41 32.45
CA ALA A 56 -10.07 -19.87 32.43
C ALA A 56 -11.54 -20.35 32.47
N LYS A 57 -12.45 -19.57 33.08
CA LYS A 57 -13.90 -19.87 33.14
C LYS A 57 -14.52 -20.06 31.74
N HIS A 58 -13.96 -19.42 30.72
CA HIS A 58 -14.48 -19.45 29.35
C HIS A 58 -13.82 -20.50 28.45
N HIS A 59 -12.71 -21.10 28.89
CA HIS A 59 -11.88 -21.94 28.03
C HIS A 59 -12.62 -23.17 27.50
N ALA A 60 -13.51 -23.79 28.29
CA ALA A 60 -14.25 -24.98 27.85
C ALA A 60 -15.18 -24.71 26.65
N VAL A 61 -15.75 -23.51 26.57
CA VAL A 61 -16.61 -23.09 25.46
C VAL A 61 -15.74 -22.63 24.29
N LEU A 62 -14.82 -21.70 24.55
CA LEU A 62 -14.01 -21.07 23.51
C LEU A 62 -13.05 -22.05 22.82
N ALA A 63 -12.53 -23.07 23.52
CA ALA A 63 -11.67 -24.09 22.91
C ALA A 63 -12.39 -24.84 21.78
N LYS A 64 -13.67 -25.16 21.96
CA LYS A 64 -14.49 -25.85 20.95
C LYS A 64 -14.78 -24.93 19.77
N GLU A 65 -15.12 -23.68 20.06
CA GLU A 65 -15.43 -22.66 19.05
C GLU A 65 -14.19 -22.33 18.20
N PHE A 66 -13.04 -22.08 18.82
CA PHE A 66 -11.79 -21.80 18.11
C PHE A 66 -11.28 -23.00 17.32
N ALA A 67 -11.48 -24.23 17.81
CA ALA A 67 -11.20 -25.42 17.01
C ALA A 67 -12.09 -25.51 15.76
N GLN A 68 -13.35 -25.09 15.87
CA GLN A 68 -14.28 -25.04 14.74
C GLN A 68 -13.90 -23.94 13.74
N GLU A 69 -13.57 -22.74 14.20
CA GLU A 69 -13.07 -21.67 13.32
C GLU A 69 -11.82 -22.11 12.57
N LEU A 70 -10.84 -22.69 13.28
CA LEU A 70 -9.61 -23.18 12.66
C LEU A 70 -9.88 -24.24 11.59
N LYS A 71 -10.84 -25.14 11.80
CA LYS A 71 -11.25 -26.15 10.81
C LYS A 71 -11.96 -25.53 9.61
N GLN A 72 -12.84 -24.57 9.85
CA GLN A 72 -13.71 -24.00 8.82
C GLN A 72 -12.96 -22.98 7.96
N TYR A 73 -12.21 -22.09 8.58
CA TYR A 73 -11.57 -20.94 7.92
C TYR A 73 -10.05 -21.09 7.78
N GLY A 74 -9.44 -22.04 8.49
CA GLY A 74 -7.98 -22.15 8.59
C GLY A 74 -7.36 -21.16 9.58
N ARG A 75 -8.20 -20.34 10.25
CA ARG A 75 -7.80 -19.26 11.17
C ARG A 75 -8.78 -19.16 12.34
N ILE A 76 -8.33 -18.53 13.42
CA ILE A 76 -9.14 -18.21 14.60
C ILE A 76 -9.30 -16.70 14.65
N TYR A 77 -10.42 -16.20 14.14
CA TYR A 77 -10.75 -14.77 14.11
C TYR A 77 -11.46 -14.30 15.39
N MET A 78 -12.02 -15.24 16.14
CA MET A 78 -12.79 -15.00 17.35
C MET A 78 -14.05 -14.17 17.05
N TYR A 79 -14.84 -14.60 16.06
CA TYR A 79 -15.98 -13.82 15.54
C TYR A 79 -16.99 -13.40 16.60
N ARG A 80 -17.15 -14.22 17.66
CA ARG A 80 -17.97 -13.90 18.83
C ARG A 80 -17.69 -12.51 19.40
N PHE A 81 -16.45 -12.06 19.35
CA PHE A 81 -15.99 -10.81 19.96
C PHE A 81 -15.99 -9.62 18.98
N ARG A 82 -16.47 -9.79 17.75
CA ARG A 82 -16.70 -8.65 16.85
C ARG A 82 -17.73 -7.70 17.48
N PRO A 83 -17.43 -6.39 17.58
CA PRO A 83 -18.36 -5.43 18.16
C PRO A 83 -19.66 -5.31 17.35
N ASP A 84 -20.75 -4.96 18.03
CA ASP A 84 -22.06 -4.68 17.42
C ASP A 84 -22.22 -3.24 16.93
N TYR A 85 -21.34 -2.33 17.35
CA TYR A 85 -21.35 -0.97 16.82
C TYR A 85 -20.81 -0.92 15.40
N LYS A 86 -21.35 -0.01 14.60
CA LYS A 86 -20.78 0.28 13.29
C LYS A 86 -19.37 0.85 13.44
N ILE A 87 -18.41 0.21 12.78
CA ILE A 87 -17.00 0.61 12.73
C ILE A 87 -16.83 1.57 11.56
N TYR A 88 -16.43 2.82 11.85
CA TYR A 88 -16.10 3.84 10.86
C TYR A 88 -15.26 4.94 11.52
N ALA A 89 -14.61 5.78 10.71
CA ALA A 89 -13.88 6.94 11.21
C ALA A 89 -14.82 8.03 11.76
N ARG A 90 -15.11 7.99 13.07
CA ARG A 90 -15.88 9.01 13.78
C ARG A 90 -15.10 10.33 13.92
N PRO A 91 -15.79 11.48 14.09
CA PRO A 91 -15.16 12.70 14.58
C PRO A 91 -14.36 12.44 15.85
N ILE A 92 -13.16 13.02 15.95
CA ILE A 92 -12.17 12.70 17.00
C ILE A 92 -12.70 12.83 18.45
N GLY A 93 -13.61 13.78 18.70
CA GLY A 93 -14.22 14.00 20.02
C GLY A 93 -15.21 12.91 20.47
N GLU A 94 -15.60 11.98 19.58
CA GLU A 94 -16.46 10.85 19.92
C GLU A 94 -15.70 9.70 20.59
N TYR A 95 -14.37 9.65 20.49
CA TYR A 95 -13.60 8.59 21.13
C TYR A 95 -13.38 8.86 22.63
N PRO A 96 -13.40 7.83 23.49
CA PRO A 96 -13.17 7.98 24.93
C PRO A 96 -11.67 8.03 25.27
N ALA A 97 -10.90 8.84 24.55
CA ALA A 97 -9.45 8.93 24.72
C ALA A 97 -9.04 10.01 25.72
N GLN A 98 -7.91 9.83 26.39
CA GLN A 98 -7.34 10.87 27.26
C GLN A 98 -6.55 11.94 26.50
N THR A 99 -6.13 11.64 25.26
CA THR A 99 -5.33 12.56 24.43
C THR A 99 -5.83 12.57 22.98
N PRO A 100 -5.72 13.70 22.26
CA PRO A 100 -6.05 13.75 20.84
C PRO A 100 -5.24 12.75 20.00
N GLN A 101 -3.99 12.51 20.36
CA GLN A 101 -3.12 11.56 19.67
C GLN A 101 -3.69 10.13 19.70
N THR A 102 -4.17 9.69 20.86
CA THR A 102 -4.72 8.33 21.03
C THR A 102 -6.12 8.20 20.41
N ALA A 103 -6.92 9.28 20.45
CA ALA A 103 -8.18 9.37 19.71
C ALA A 103 -7.96 9.25 18.19
N ALA A 104 -6.95 9.93 17.65
CA ALA A 104 -6.61 9.88 16.24
C ALA A 104 -6.18 8.47 15.80
N ILE A 105 -5.44 7.73 16.62
CA ILE A 105 -5.07 6.34 16.32
C ILE A 105 -6.31 5.43 16.30
N MET A 106 -7.22 5.59 17.27
CA MET A 106 -8.49 4.85 17.28
C MET A 106 -9.33 5.15 16.03
N LEU A 107 -9.38 6.42 15.60
CA LEU A 107 -10.02 6.85 14.36
C LEU A 107 -9.43 6.13 13.16
N MET A 108 -8.10 6.10 13.05
CA MET A 108 -7.43 5.45 11.94
C MET A 108 -7.60 3.93 11.91
N ILE A 109 -7.60 3.27 13.08
CA ILE A 109 -7.91 1.84 13.20
C ILE A 109 -9.32 1.55 12.71
N GLN A 110 -10.31 2.34 13.14
CA GLN A 110 -11.69 2.16 12.69
C GLN A 110 -11.89 2.54 11.22
N ASN A 111 -11.13 3.49 10.68
CA ASN A 111 -11.13 3.77 9.25
C ASN A 111 -10.69 2.56 8.43
N ASN A 112 -9.58 1.93 8.81
CA ASN A 112 -9.08 0.74 8.13
C ASN A 112 -10.12 -0.39 8.13
N LEU A 113 -10.88 -0.54 9.22
CA LEU A 113 -11.89 -1.59 9.40
C LEU A 113 -13.30 -1.21 8.92
N ASP A 114 -13.50 0.00 8.42
CA ASP A 114 -14.80 0.42 7.85
C ASP A 114 -15.17 -0.52 6.69
N GLU A 115 -16.41 -1.01 6.66
CA GLU A 115 -16.90 -1.92 5.61
C GLU A 115 -16.82 -1.29 4.20
N ALA A 116 -16.84 0.05 4.12
CA ALA A 116 -16.63 0.76 2.86
C ALA A 116 -15.16 0.75 2.40
N VAL A 117 -14.21 0.56 3.33
CA VAL A 117 -12.77 0.66 3.12
C VAL A 117 -12.10 -0.72 3.03
N ALA A 118 -12.38 -1.60 3.98
CA ALA A 118 -11.73 -2.91 4.11
C ALA A 118 -12.18 -3.91 3.05
N GLN A 119 -11.26 -4.75 2.58
CA GLN A 119 -11.55 -5.83 1.64
C GLN A 119 -12.38 -6.95 2.28
N HIS A 120 -11.99 -7.39 3.49
CA HIS A 120 -12.71 -8.38 4.29
C HIS A 120 -12.81 -7.91 5.75
N PRO A 121 -13.74 -7.00 6.07
CA PRO A 121 -13.81 -6.32 7.37
C PRO A 121 -13.98 -7.29 8.55
N HIS A 122 -14.77 -8.36 8.38
CA HIS A 122 -15.02 -9.35 9.44
C HIS A 122 -13.79 -10.20 9.78
N GLU A 123 -12.86 -10.37 8.84
CA GLU A 123 -11.59 -11.08 9.02
C GLU A 123 -10.42 -10.14 9.31
N LEU A 124 -10.71 -8.84 9.53
CA LEU A 124 -9.73 -7.80 9.83
C LEU A 124 -8.70 -7.60 8.71
N ILE A 125 -9.07 -7.90 7.46
CA ILE A 125 -8.20 -7.76 6.28
C ILE A 125 -8.60 -6.50 5.50
N ILE A 126 -7.63 -5.62 5.32
CA ILE A 126 -7.84 -4.30 4.73
C ILE A 126 -7.67 -4.35 3.22
N TYR A 127 -6.56 -4.91 2.72
CA TYR A 127 -6.33 -5.07 1.27
C TYR A 127 -5.23 -6.09 0.97
N GLY A 128 -4.96 -6.33 -0.32
CA GLY A 128 -3.90 -7.23 -0.78
C GLY A 128 -4.22 -8.72 -0.57
N GLY A 129 -5.48 -9.06 -0.27
CA GLY A 129 -5.98 -10.41 -0.03
C GLY A 129 -5.73 -10.95 1.38
N ASN A 130 -4.67 -10.50 2.06
CA ASN A 130 -4.30 -10.95 3.41
C ASN A 130 -3.63 -9.88 4.28
N GLY A 131 -3.52 -8.63 3.81
CA GLY A 131 -3.00 -7.51 4.59
C GLY A 131 -3.95 -7.17 5.74
N ALA A 132 -3.62 -7.61 6.95
CA ALA A 132 -4.48 -7.54 8.11
C ALA A 132 -4.05 -6.43 9.09
N ILE A 133 -5.04 -5.89 9.80
CA ILE A 133 -4.81 -4.94 10.89
C ILE A 133 -4.57 -5.66 12.23
N PHE A 134 -5.31 -6.74 12.48
CA PHE A 134 -5.17 -7.63 13.63
C PHE A 134 -5.40 -9.08 13.22
N GLN A 135 -4.91 -10.03 14.02
CA GLN A 135 -5.11 -11.46 13.77
C GLN A 135 -6.51 -11.93 14.18
N ASN A 136 -7.13 -11.25 15.15
CA ASN A 136 -8.43 -11.61 15.71
C ASN A 136 -9.09 -10.43 16.44
N TRP A 137 -10.38 -10.56 16.73
CA TRP A 137 -11.18 -9.51 17.38
C TRP A 137 -10.80 -9.23 18.84
N ALA A 138 -10.19 -10.18 19.57
CA ALA A 138 -9.72 -9.90 20.93
C ALA A 138 -8.57 -8.88 20.93
N GLN A 139 -7.69 -8.94 19.93
CA GLN A 139 -6.62 -7.95 19.75
C GLN A 139 -7.19 -6.56 19.49
N TYR A 140 -8.19 -6.43 18.62
CA TYR A 140 -8.91 -5.18 18.39
C TYR A 140 -9.48 -4.61 19.70
N LEU A 141 -10.25 -5.40 20.45
CA LEU A 141 -10.88 -4.94 21.69
C LEU A 141 -9.85 -4.45 22.73
N LEU A 142 -8.75 -5.18 22.90
CA LEU A 142 -7.69 -4.80 23.82
C LEU A 142 -6.95 -3.53 23.35
N THR A 143 -6.62 -3.43 22.07
CA THR A 143 -5.95 -2.24 21.52
C THR A 143 -6.82 -0.99 21.71
N MET A 144 -8.11 -1.07 21.38
CA MET A 144 -9.03 0.06 21.56
C MET A 144 -9.15 0.47 23.04
N LYS A 145 -9.23 -0.50 23.95
CA LYS A 145 -9.23 -0.23 25.40
C LYS A 145 -7.93 0.46 25.84
N TYR A 146 -6.77 -0.07 25.46
CA TYR A 146 -5.48 0.51 25.84
C TYR A 146 -5.34 1.94 25.32
N LEU A 147 -5.72 2.21 24.07
CA LEU A 147 -5.70 3.56 23.49
C LEU A 147 -6.65 4.52 24.21
N ALA A 148 -7.83 4.05 24.63
CA ALA A 148 -8.77 4.86 25.38
C ALA A 148 -8.25 5.23 26.79
N THR A 149 -7.52 4.33 27.44
CA THR A 149 -7.09 4.49 28.84
C THR A 149 -5.66 4.98 29.03
N MET A 150 -4.82 4.98 28.00
CA MET A 150 -3.42 5.36 28.13
C MET A 150 -3.24 6.88 28.25
N THR A 151 -2.17 7.27 28.94
CA THR A 151 -1.74 8.68 29.03
C THR A 151 -0.72 9.02 27.92
N ASP A 152 -0.32 10.28 27.84
CA ASP A 152 0.81 10.76 27.04
C ASP A 152 2.20 10.32 27.57
N HIS A 153 2.25 9.72 28.76
CA HIS A 153 3.47 9.15 29.36
C HIS A 153 3.58 7.64 29.16
N GLN A 154 2.86 7.11 28.17
CA GLN A 154 2.88 5.69 27.84
C GLN A 154 3.02 5.49 26.32
N THR A 155 3.56 4.31 25.98
CA THR A 155 3.61 3.75 24.63
C THR A 155 2.97 2.37 24.64
N LEU A 156 2.00 2.15 23.75
CA LEU A 156 1.45 0.83 23.46
C LEU A 156 2.37 0.08 22.50
N VAL A 157 2.78 -1.12 22.92
CA VAL A 157 3.67 -1.98 22.14
C VAL A 157 2.84 -3.04 21.40
N MET A 158 2.94 -3.07 20.07
CA MET A 158 2.15 -3.95 19.20
C MET A 158 3.03 -4.99 18.50
N TYR A 159 2.78 -6.27 18.78
CA TYR A 159 3.52 -7.43 18.26
C TYR A 159 2.66 -8.17 17.23
N SER A 160 2.81 -7.83 15.95
CA SER A 160 2.04 -8.40 14.84
C SER A 160 0.54 -8.45 15.11
N GLY A 161 -0.04 -7.31 15.53
CA GLY A 161 -1.45 -7.19 15.92
C GLY A 161 -1.71 -7.48 17.40
N HIS A 162 -0.88 -8.24 18.12
CA HIS A 162 -1.07 -8.42 19.55
C HIS A 162 -0.69 -7.16 20.34
N PRO A 163 -1.61 -6.54 21.10
CA PRO A 163 -1.26 -5.49 22.04
C PRO A 163 -0.56 -6.11 23.25
N LEU A 164 0.77 -5.98 23.32
CA LEU A 164 1.56 -6.52 24.43
C LEU A 164 1.23 -5.79 25.73
N GLY A 165 1.07 -4.47 25.67
CA GLY A 165 0.68 -3.64 26.80
C GLY A 165 1.19 -2.21 26.69
N LEU A 166 0.84 -1.42 27.71
CA LEU A 166 1.29 -0.05 27.89
C LEU A 166 2.57 -0.02 28.73
N PHE A 167 3.61 0.60 28.20
CA PHE A 167 4.90 0.77 28.88
C PHE A 167 5.13 2.27 29.15
N PRO A 168 5.73 2.66 30.29
CA PRO A 168 6.08 4.05 30.55
C PRO A 168 6.99 4.64 29.47
N SER A 169 6.73 5.90 29.12
CA SER A 169 7.47 6.69 28.13
C SER A 169 7.40 8.19 28.47
N HIS A 170 7.53 9.08 27.49
CA HIS A 170 7.37 10.54 27.65
C HIS A 170 6.48 11.14 26.54
N PRO A 171 5.98 12.38 26.68
CA PRO A 171 5.06 13.01 25.71
C PRO A 171 5.59 13.07 24.27
N GLU A 172 6.90 13.26 24.08
CA GLU A 172 7.52 13.27 22.74
C GLU A 172 7.72 11.88 22.11
N ALA A 173 7.50 10.79 22.87
CA ALA A 173 7.62 9.43 22.35
C ALA A 173 6.38 9.07 21.49
N PRO A 174 6.46 8.01 20.66
CA PRO A 174 5.28 7.49 19.99
C PRO A 174 4.28 6.94 21.00
N ARG A 175 2.99 7.18 20.79
CA ARG A 175 1.90 6.52 21.54
C ARG A 175 1.79 5.05 21.19
N VAL A 176 2.18 4.64 19.98
CA VAL A 176 2.18 3.24 19.55
C VAL A 176 3.46 2.92 18.77
N VAL A 177 4.04 1.75 19.03
CA VAL A 177 5.10 1.15 18.20
C VAL A 177 4.59 -0.16 17.65
N VAL A 178 4.59 -0.31 16.32
CA VAL A 178 4.03 -1.47 15.62
C VAL A 178 5.10 -2.26 14.90
N THR A 179 5.10 -3.58 15.10
CA THR A 179 5.79 -4.52 14.22
C THR A 179 4.77 -5.47 13.61
N ASN A 180 4.90 -5.78 12.32
CA ASN A 180 4.06 -6.80 11.66
C ASN A 180 4.92 -7.75 10.84
N GLY A 181 4.86 -9.04 11.15
CA GLY A 181 5.52 -10.05 10.33
C GLY A 181 7.03 -10.15 10.52
N MET A 182 7.58 -9.47 11.53
CA MET A 182 9.01 -9.56 11.85
C MET A 182 9.35 -10.97 12.29
N VAL A 183 10.28 -11.59 11.58
CA VAL A 183 10.74 -12.96 11.79
C VAL A 183 12.25 -13.02 11.59
N VAL A 184 12.89 -13.99 12.22
CA VAL A 184 14.31 -14.29 11.97
C VAL A 184 14.46 -14.65 10.49
N PRO A 185 15.41 -14.05 9.73
CA PRO A 185 15.42 -14.11 8.26
C PRO A 185 15.29 -15.52 7.65
N ASN A 186 16.01 -16.50 8.18
CA ASN A 186 15.96 -17.90 7.71
C ASN A 186 14.59 -18.59 7.90
N TYR A 187 13.65 -17.95 8.59
CA TYR A 187 12.30 -18.44 8.85
C TYR A 187 11.22 -17.57 8.18
N SER A 188 11.59 -16.75 7.19
CA SER A 188 10.69 -15.84 6.47
C SER A 188 10.13 -16.42 5.17
N SER A 189 9.92 -17.74 5.06
CA SER A 189 9.29 -18.33 3.87
C SER A 189 7.76 -18.20 3.90
N PRO A 190 7.09 -18.18 2.73
CA PRO A 190 5.62 -18.08 2.66
C PRO A 190 4.85 -19.17 3.42
N ASP A 191 5.33 -20.43 3.42
CA ASP A 191 4.69 -21.50 4.19
C ASP A 191 4.88 -21.33 5.70
N LEU A 192 6.03 -20.79 6.13
CA LEU A 192 6.25 -20.48 7.55
C LEU A 192 5.40 -19.29 8.01
N TRP A 193 5.20 -18.28 7.17
CA TRP A 193 4.12 -17.30 7.38
C TRP A 193 2.85 -18.07 7.66
N GLU A 194 2.31 -18.81 6.68
CA GLU A 194 0.98 -19.48 6.75
C GLU A 194 0.75 -20.19 8.08
N LYS A 195 1.78 -20.88 8.55
CA LYS A 195 1.86 -21.51 9.87
C LYS A 195 1.81 -20.52 11.04
N PHE A 196 2.68 -19.52 11.09
CA PHE A 196 2.75 -18.54 12.19
C PHE A 196 1.47 -17.73 12.37
N ASN A 197 0.79 -17.37 11.29
CA ASN A 197 -0.49 -16.67 11.37
C ASN A 197 -1.61 -17.58 11.89
N ALA A 198 -1.68 -18.84 11.43
CA ALA A 198 -2.63 -19.82 11.95
C ALA A 198 -2.39 -20.14 13.44
N LEU A 199 -1.13 -20.09 13.90
CA LEU A 199 -0.75 -20.23 15.30
C LEU A 199 -1.07 -18.99 16.16
N GLY A 200 -1.44 -17.85 15.57
CA GLY A 200 -1.72 -16.63 16.30
C GLY A 200 -0.46 -15.88 16.79
N VAL A 201 0.68 -16.07 16.13
CA VAL A 201 1.98 -15.48 16.56
C VAL A 201 2.55 -14.46 15.58
N SER A 202 1.97 -14.30 14.39
CA SER A 202 2.41 -13.30 13.41
C SER A 202 1.29 -12.93 12.43
N GLN A 203 1.43 -11.80 11.73
CA GLN A 203 0.50 -11.38 10.69
C GLN A 203 1.21 -10.63 9.58
N TYR A 204 0.60 -10.63 8.39
CA TYR A 204 1.03 -9.79 7.29
C TYR A 204 0.32 -8.45 7.34
N GLY A 205 1.05 -7.39 7.69
CA GLY A 205 0.51 -6.04 7.82
C GLY A 205 0.48 -5.24 6.51
N GLN A 206 0.91 -5.84 5.39
CA GLN A 206 1.16 -5.12 4.13
C GLN A 206 2.01 -3.86 4.42
N MET A 207 1.56 -2.69 3.98
CA MET A 207 2.13 -1.38 4.27
C MET A 207 1.17 -0.67 5.22
N THR A 208 0.01 -0.22 4.73
CA THR A 208 -0.89 0.67 5.49
C THR A 208 -2.02 -0.06 6.23
N ALA A 209 -2.16 -1.37 6.01
CA ALA A 209 -3.16 -2.19 6.69
C ALA A 209 -2.84 -2.34 8.18
N GLY A 210 -1.63 -2.82 8.49
CA GLY A 210 -1.16 -3.04 9.86
C GLY A 210 -0.58 -1.81 10.55
N SER A 211 -0.38 -0.70 9.84
CA SER A 211 0.15 0.56 10.38
C SER A 211 -0.91 1.65 10.55
N TYR A 212 -2.18 1.31 10.30
CA TYR A 212 -3.33 2.18 10.54
C TYR A 212 -3.28 3.46 9.69
N MET A 213 -2.87 3.37 8.42
CA MET A 213 -2.82 4.54 7.52
C MET A 213 -3.43 4.29 6.13
N TYR A 214 -4.36 3.34 6.02
CA TYR A 214 -5.05 3.10 4.74
C TYR A 214 -6.19 4.12 4.60
N ILE A 215 -6.30 4.74 3.42
CA ILE A 215 -7.26 5.83 3.14
C ILE A 215 -8.13 5.51 1.92
N GLY A 216 -8.34 4.21 1.69
CA GLY A 216 -9.02 3.72 0.51
C GLY A 216 -8.18 3.83 -0.77
N PRO A 217 -8.84 3.81 -1.93
CA PRO A 217 -8.19 3.59 -3.22
C PRO A 217 -7.49 4.82 -3.80
N GLN A 218 -7.76 6.02 -3.28
CA GLN A 218 -7.19 7.26 -3.81
C GLN A 218 -5.65 7.27 -3.81
N GLY A 219 -5.03 6.56 -2.85
CA GLY A 219 -3.59 6.34 -2.78
C GLY A 219 -3.03 5.74 -4.07
N ILE A 220 -3.70 4.71 -4.57
CA ILE A 220 -3.29 3.99 -5.77
C ILE A 220 -3.68 4.79 -7.02
N VAL A 221 -4.86 5.42 -7.06
CA VAL A 221 -5.25 6.25 -8.21
C VAL A 221 -4.23 7.36 -8.45
N HIS A 222 -3.76 8.04 -7.40
CA HIS A 222 -2.69 9.05 -7.51
C HIS A 222 -1.39 8.45 -8.06
N GLY A 223 -0.85 7.43 -7.40
CA GLY A 223 0.42 6.81 -7.81
C GLY A 223 0.39 6.27 -9.23
N THR A 224 -0.72 5.66 -9.65
CA THR A 224 -0.91 5.18 -11.02
C THR A 224 -1.07 6.30 -12.03
N THR A 225 -1.74 7.40 -11.67
CA THR A 225 -1.83 8.58 -12.54
C THR A 225 -0.43 9.12 -12.81
N ILE A 226 0.37 9.30 -11.75
CA ILE A 226 1.76 9.75 -11.85
C ILE A 226 2.60 8.80 -12.72
N THR A 227 2.45 7.49 -12.52
CA THR A 227 3.22 6.48 -13.27
C THR A 227 2.88 6.54 -14.77
N ILE A 228 1.60 6.58 -15.13
CA ILE A 228 1.16 6.62 -16.53
C ILE A 228 1.55 7.94 -17.20
N MET A 229 1.41 9.08 -16.50
CA MET A 229 1.85 10.39 -17.03
C MET A 229 3.35 10.41 -17.34
N ASN A 230 4.18 9.85 -16.45
CA ASN A 230 5.62 9.80 -16.67
C ASN A 230 6.03 8.78 -17.73
N ALA A 231 5.39 7.60 -17.76
CA ALA A 231 5.59 6.64 -18.84
C ALA A 231 5.27 7.29 -20.20
N SER A 232 4.14 8.00 -20.29
CA SER A 232 3.73 8.74 -21.49
C SER A 232 4.75 9.80 -21.90
N ARG A 233 5.27 10.59 -20.95
CA ARG A 233 6.33 11.57 -21.23
C ARG A 233 7.62 10.93 -21.72
N LYS A 234 8.01 9.80 -21.12
CA LYS A 234 9.26 9.09 -21.45
C LYS A 234 9.27 8.54 -22.87
N ILE A 235 8.14 8.02 -23.34
CA ILE A 235 8.00 7.50 -24.70
C ILE A 235 7.65 8.59 -25.73
N SER A 236 7.30 9.80 -25.30
CA SER A 236 6.95 10.89 -26.20
C SER A 236 8.20 11.46 -26.88
N ARG A 237 8.16 11.58 -28.20
CA ARG A 237 9.23 12.24 -28.98
C ARG A 237 9.18 13.75 -28.74
N LYS A 238 10.35 14.40 -28.67
CA LYS A 238 10.42 15.88 -28.71
C LYS A 238 9.69 16.36 -29.98
N ASN A 239 8.70 17.23 -29.82
CA ASN A 239 7.86 17.84 -30.87
C ASN A 239 6.76 16.94 -31.49
N ALA A 240 6.43 15.78 -30.91
CA ALA A 240 5.13 15.17 -31.19
C ALA A 240 4.04 15.98 -30.46
N GLY A 241 2.95 16.35 -31.13
CA GLY A 241 1.76 16.89 -30.45
C GLY A 241 1.19 15.90 -29.43
N SER A 242 0.10 16.25 -28.73
CA SER A 242 -0.55 15.36 -27.76
C SER A 242 -1.17 14.13 -28.43
N GLU A 243 -0.36 13.12 -28.71
CA GLU A 243 -0.83 11.84 -29.25
C GLU A 243 -1.45 11.02 -28.11
N MET A 244 -2.72 10.66 -28.26
CA MET A 244 -3.42 9.79 -27.32
C MET A 244 -2.73 8.42 -27.27
N LYS A 245 -2.33 7.98 -26.07
CA LYS A 245 -1.62 6.71 -25.88
C LYS A 245 -2.59 5.58 -25.53
N LEU A 246 -2.27 4.37 -26.00
CA LEU A 246 -2.94 3.14 -25.58
C LEU A 246 -2.15 2.49 -24.45
N PHE A 247 -2.78 2.39 -23.28
CA PHE A 247 -2.27 1.69 -22.11
C PHE A 247 -3.01 0.35 -21.94
N VAL A 248 -2.28 -0.76 -21.95
CA VAL A 248 -2.83 -2.11 -21.75
C VAL A 248 -2.30 -2.70 -20.44
N SER A 249 -3.20 -3.23 -19.61
CA SER A 249 -2.85 -3.82 -18.32
C SER A 249 -3.86 -4.89 -17.88
N SER A 250 -3.76 -5.33 -16.61
CA SER A 250 -4.55 -6.40 -16.02
C SER A 250 -4.96 -6.13 -14.58
N GLY A 251 -6.06 -6.76 -14.17
CA GLY A 251 -6.59 -6.76 -12.81
C GLY A 251 -7.47 -5.53 -12.50
N LEU A 252 -8.64 -5.79 -11.92
CA LEU A 252 -9.57 -4.79 -11.40
C LEU A 252 -9.93 -5.03 -9.92
N GLY A 253 -9.02 -5.71 -9.21
CA GLY A 253 -9.08 -5.98 -7.78
C GLY A 253 -8.93 -4.72 -6.92
N GLY A 254 -8.66 -4.87 -5.62
CA GLY A 254 -8.63 -3.77 -4.64
C GLY A 254 -7.80 -2.55 -5.09
N MET A 255 -6.53 -2.79 -5.41
CA MET A 255 -5.59 -1.76 -5.88
C MET A 255 -5.63 -1.61 -7.41
N SER A 256 -5.61 -2.71 -8.15
CA SER A 256 -5.54 -2.71 -9.62
C SER A 256 -6.79 -2.14 -10.32
N GLY A 257 -7.92 -2.09 -9.61
CA GLY A 257 -9.12 -1.39 -10.06
C GLY A 257 -8.93 0.11 -10.26
N ALA A 258 -7.89 0.73 -9.68
CA ALA A 258 -7.59 2.14 -9.86
C ALA A 258 -7.00 2.50 -11.25
N GLN A 259 -6.44 1.51 -11.97
CA GLN A 259 -5.74 1.74 -13.23
C GLN A 259 -6.61 2.42 -14.32
N PRO A 260 -7.85 1.96 -14.59
CA PRO A 260 -8.76 2.64 -15.53
C PRO A 260 -8.98 4.12 -15.20
N LYS A 261 -9.29 4.42 -13.92
CA LYS A 261 -9.53 5.79 -13.46
C LYS A 261 -8.28 6.65 -13.56
N ALA A 262 -7.13 6.10 -13.19
CA ALA A 262 -5.84 6.76 -13.33
C ALA A 262 -5.49 7.05 -14.80
N GLY A 263 -5.80 6.12 -15.72
CA GLY A 263 -5.62 6.34 -17.15
C GLY A 263 -6.47 7.49 -17.69
N ASN A 264 -7.72 7.59 -17.25
CA ASN A 264 -8.58 8.73 -17.60
C ASN A 264 -8.02 10.07 -17.11
N ILE A 265 -7.47 10.13 -15.89
CA ILE A 265 -6.86 11.35 -15.33
C ILE A 265 -5.52 11.66 -16.04
N ALA A 266 -4.72 10.64 -16.34
CA ALA A 266 -3.45 10.77 -17.06
C ALA A 266 -3.64 11.14 -18.54
N GLY A 267 -4.86 11.02 -19.07
CA GLY A 267 -5.20 11.38 -20.43
C GLY A 267 -4.85 10.31 -21.47
N VAL A 268 -5.03 9.03 -21.14
CA VAL A 268 -4.77 7.90 -22.04
C VAL A 268 -6.04 7.06 -22.27
N VAL A 269 -6.04 6.25 -23.33
CA VAL A 269 -7.02 5.17 -23.48
C VAL A 269 -6.49 3.93 -22.76
N SER A 270 -7.28 3.37 -21.86
CA SER A 270 -6.89 2.19 -21.07
C SER A 270 -7.70 0.97 -21.48
N LEU A 271 -7.02 -0.16 -21.70
CA LEU A 271 -7.63 -1.46 -21.94
C LEU A 271 -7.12 -2.45 -20.87
N VAL A 272 -7.97 -2.77 -19.89
CA VAL A 272 -7.58 -3.55 -18.70
C VAL A 272 -8.36 -4.86 -18.65
N ALA A 273 -7.66 -5.99 -18.67
CA ALA A 273 -8.29 -7.31 -18.59
C ALA A 273 -8.62 -7.70 -17.14
N GLU A 274 -9.80 -8.27 -16.91
CA GLU A 274 -10.21 -8.85 -15.64
C GLU A 274 -11.11 -10.07 -15.90
N ILE A 275 -10.76 -11.22 -15.32
CA ILE A 275 -11.52 -12.47 -15.50
C ILE A 275 -12.69 -12.58 -14.51
N ASN A 276 -12.62 -11.90 -13.37
CA ASN A 276 -13.67 -11.93 -12.36
C ASN A 276 -14.75 -10.87 -12.66
N PRO A 277 -15.97 -11.27 -13.09
CA PRO A 277 -17.03 -10.33 -13.44
C PRO A 277 -17.43 -9.44 -12.26
N LYS A 278 -17.37 -9.94 -11.02
CA LYS A 278 -17.70 -9.14 -9.84
C LYS A 278 -16.74 -7.97 -9.66
N ALA A 279 -15.45 -8.15 -9.97
CA ALA A 279 -14.47 -7.09 -9.89
C ALA A 279 -14.70 -6.04 -10.99
N ALA A 280 -14.84 -6.48 -12.25
CA ALA A 280 -15.07 -5.58 -13.38
C ALA A 280 -16.33 -4.70 -13.21
N TYR A 281 -17.48 -5.32 -12.93
CA TYR A 281 -18.73 -4.59 -12.75
C TYR A 281 -18.75 -3.71 -11.49
N LYS A 282 -18.00 -4.09 -10.43
CA LYS A 282 -17.82 -3.20 -9.27
C LYS A 282 -17.12 -1.90 -9.67
N ARG A 283 -16.10 -1.94 -10.53
CA ARG A 283 -15.37 -0.74 -10.98
C ARG A 283 -16.19 0.10 -11.95
N PHE A 284 -16.95 -0.55 -12.82
CA PHE A 284 -17.92 0.12 -13.68
C PHE A 284 -18.98 0.88 -12.87
N ASN A 285 -19.60 0.23 -11.87
CA ASN A 285 -20.60 0.87 -11.01
C ASN A 285 -20.03 2.00 -10.14
N GLN A 286 -18.71 2.01 -9.90
CA GLN A 286 -18.01 3.11 -9.22
C GLN A 286 -17.70 4.30 -10.14
N GLY A 287 -17.94 4.18 -11.45
CA GLY A 287 -17.54 5.17 -12.45
C GLY A 287 -16.03 5.26 -12.66
N TRP A 288 -15.32 4.17 -12.40
CA TRP A 288 -13.87 4.08 -12.63
C TRP A 288 -13.52 3.44 -13.98
N VAL A 289 -14.43 2.62 -14.50
CA VAL A 289 -14.39 2.03 -15.84
C VAL A 289 -15.55 2.63 -16.63
N ASP A 290 -15.30 3.02 -17.88
CA ASP A 290 -16.32 3.64 -18.74
C ASP A 290 -17.11 2.59 -19.53
N GLU A 291 -16.47 1.50 -19.96
CA GLU A 291 -17.11 0.41 -20.71
C GLU A 291 -16.61 -0.98 -20.25
N VAL A 292 -17.51 -1.97 -20.18
CA VAL A 292 -17.17 -3.39 -19.92
C VAL A 292 -17.53 -4.21 -21.16
N ILE A 293 -16.56 -4.94 -21.72
CA ILE A 293 -16.71 -5.70 -22.97
C ILE A 293 -16.14 -7.10 -22.77
N ASP A 294 -16.90 -8.14 -23.13
CA ASP A 294 -16.53 -9.55 -22.99
C ASP A 294 -15.95 -10.20 -24.26
N ASP A 295 -15.99 -9.48 -25.39
CA ASP A 295 -15.35 -9.88 -26.64
C ASP A 295 -14.02 -9.14 -26.84
N VAL A 296 -12.92 -9.90 -27.01
CA VAL A 296 -11.57 -9.36 -27.10
C VAL A 296 -11.37 -8.46 -28.33
N ASP A 297 -11.96 -8.82 -29.47
CA ASP A 297 -11.79 -8.06 -30.71
C ASP A 297 -12.55 -6.74 -30.62
N LYS A 298 -13.78 -6.77 -30.10
CA LYS A 298 -14.59 -5.57 -29.85
C LYS A 298 -13.93 -4.66 -28.82
N ALA A 299 -13.33 -5.21 -27.76
CA ALA A 299 -12.63 -4.41 -26.76
C ALA A 299 -11.42 -3.68 -27.36
N ILE A 300 -10.63 -4.37 -28.18
CA ILE A 300 -9.50 -3.77 -28.90
C ILE A 300 -9.97 -2.70 -29.90
N GLN A 301 -11.00 -2.98 -30.70
CA GLN A 301 -11.55 -2.02 -31.67
C GLN A 301 -12.08 -0.76 -30.98
N THR A 302 -12.75 -0.92 -29.83
CA THR A 302 -13.26 0.21 -29.03
C THR A 302 -12.10 1.06 -28.50
N ALA A 303 -11.03 0.43 -28.02
CA ALA A 303 -9.84 1.16 -27.55
C ALA A 303 -9.19 1.96 -28.68
N LEU A 304 -9.05 1.36 -29.87
CA LEU A 304 -8.47 2.04 -31.04
C LEU A 304 -9.34 3.21 -31.51
N HIS A 305 -10.67 3.06 -31.49
CA HIS A 305 -11.61 4.13 -31.83
C HIS A 305 -11.49 5.34 -30.90
N TRP A 306 -11.43 5.13 -29.58
CA TRP A 306 -11.24 6.22 -28.62
C TRP A 306 -9.85 6.87 -28.75
N LYS A 307 -8.83 6.07 -29.08
CA LYS A 307 -7.49 6.58 -29.37
C LYS A 307 -7.50 7.49 -30.59
N GLU A 308 -8.15 7.10 -31.67
CA GLU A 308 -8.30 7.90 -32.89
C GLU A 308 -9.07 9.21 -32.64
N LYS A 309 -10.11 9.17 -31.78
CA LYS A 309 -10.84 10.37 -31.36
C LYS A 309 -10.04 11.33 -30.47
N GLY A 310 -8.90 10.90 -29.94
CA GLY A 310 -8.10 11.71 -29.03
C GLY A 310 -8.80 11.99 -27.69
N GLN A 311 -9.64 11.07 -27.21
CA GLN A 311 -10.37 11.23 -25.95
C GLN A 311 -10.00 10.13 -24.95
N PRO A 312 -9.63 10.46 -23.69
CA PRO A 312 -9.38 9.46 -22.66
C PRO A 312 -10.62 8.61 -22.44
N HIS A 313 -10.43 7.30 -22.39
CA HIS A 313 -11.51 6.35 -22.23
C HIS A 313 -10.99 5.03 -21.67
N SER A 314 -11.74 4.43 -20.75
CA SER A 314 -11.30 3.24 -20.03
C SER A 314 -12.22 2.05 -20.26
N ILE A 315 -11.62 0.94 -20.73
CA ILE A 315 -12.32 -0.27 -21.14
C ILE A 315 -11.84 -1.42 -20.26
N ALA A 316 -12.78 -2.10 -19.60
CA ALA A 316 -12.54 -3.38 -18.96
C ALA A 316 -12.86 -4.51 -19.94
N TYR A 317 -11.85 -5.29 -20.32
CA TYR A 317 -12.07 -6.55 -21.03
C TYR A 317 -12.39 -7.65 -20.01
N LEU A 318 -13.61 -8.18 -20.05
CA LEU A 318 -14.06 -9.28 -19.20
C LEU A 318 -13.56 -10.61 -19.76
N GLY A 319 -12.31 -10.95 -19.43
CA GLY A 319 -11.64 -12.14 -19.92
C GLY A 319 -10.21 -12.26 -19.37
N ASN A 320 -9.47 -13.27 -19.83
CA ASN A 320 -8.11 -13.48 -19.37
C ASN A 320 -7.12 -12.51 -20.06
N VAL A 321 -6.20 -11.94 -19.29
CA VAL A 321 -5.17 -11.03 -19.82
C VAL A 321 -4.28 -11.70 -20.87
N VAL A 322 -4.04 -13.01 -20.78
CA VAL A 322 -3.23 -13.72 -21.77
C VAL A 322 -3.93 -13.78 -23.13
N ASP A 323 -5.26 -13.96 -23.15
CA ASP A 323 -6.03 -13.92 -24.41
C ASP A 323 -5.95 -12.53 -25.06
N LEU A 324 -6.00 -11.47 -24.24
CA LEU A 324 -5.83 -10.09 -24.72
C LEU A 324 -4.42 -9.86 -25.30
N TRP A 325 -3.37 -10.23 -24.56
CA TRP A 325 -1.98 -10.06 -25.03
C TRP A 325 -1.70 -10.87 -26.29
N GLU A 326 -2.12 -12.13 -26.34
CA GLU A 326 -1.96 -12.98 -27.53
C GLU A 326 -2.74 -12.42 -28.72
N ARG A 327 -3.94 -11.88 -28.51
CA ARG A 327 -4.72 -11.25 -29.59
C ARG A 327 -4.03 -10.00 -30.13
N LEU A 328 -3.56 -9.10 -29.26
CA LEU A 328 -2.81 -7.91 -29.64
C LEU A 328 -1.54 -8.28 -30.43
N ALA A 329 -0.82 -9.31 -29.95
CA ALA A 329 0.41 -9.78 -30.57
C ALA A 329 0.18 -10.47 -31.91
N ASN A 330 -0.90 -11.25 -32.07
CA ASN A 330 -1.23 -11.94 -33.32
C ASN A 330 -1.71 -11.00 -34.42
N ASN A 331 -2.42 -9.95 -34.04
CA ASN A 331 -2.95 -8.94 -34.97
C ASN A 331 -2.00 -7.75 -35.18
N ASP A 332 -0.78 -7.82 -34.63
CA ASP A 332 0.24 -6.77 -34.73
C ASP A 332 -0.26 -5.36 -34.34
N ILE A 333 -1.10 -5.29 -33.29
CA ILE A 333 -1.66 -4.05 -32.78
C ILE A 333 -0.59 -3.28 -32.00
N HIS A 334 -0.39 -2.01 -32.35
CA HIS A 334 0.54 -1.12 -31.64
C HIS A 334 0.00 -0.75 -30.25
N VAL A 335 0.78 -1.07 -29.22
CA VAL A 335 0.54 -0.68 -27.83
C VAL A 335 1.65 0.27 -27.40
N ASP A 336 1.28 1.42 -26.83
CA ASP A 336 2.27 2.42 -26.41
C ASP A 336 2.87 2.03 -25.04
N ILE A 337 2.01 1.66 -24.10
CA ILE A 337 2.38 1.35 -22.71
C ILE A 337 1.74 0.02 -22.30
N GLY A 338 2.54 -0.90 -21.77
CA GLY A 338 2.08 -2.18 -21.23
C GLY A 338 2.47 -2.37 -19.76
N SER A 339 1.59 -3.00 -18.98
CA SER A 339 1.92 -3.42 -17.62
C SER A 339 1.08 -4.64 -17.18
N ASP A 340 1.24 -5.06 -15.92
CA ASP A 340 0.44 -6.10 -15.27
C ASP A 340 0.25 -5.74 -13.79
N GLN A 341 -0.97 -5.90 -13.28
CA GLN A 341 -1.27 -5.70 -11.85
C GLN A 341 -2.17 -6.81 -11.29
N THR A 342 -2.02 -8.03 -11.82
CA THR A 342 -2.51 -9.25 -11.15
C THR A 342 -1.80 -9.45 -9.79
N SER A 343 -2.30 -10.31 -8.92
CA SER A 343 -1.76 -10.48 -7.56
C SER A 343 -0.71 -11.59 -7.47
N LEU A 344 0.41 -11.44 -8.20
CA LEU A 344 1.49 -12.42 -8.27
C LEU A 344 2.37 -12.49 -7.01
N HIS A 345 2.13 -11.64 -6.01
CA HIS A 345 2.64 -11.87 -4.64
C HIS A 345 1.98 -13.09 -3.95
N ASN A 346 0.90 -13.62 -4.53
CA ASN A 346 0.25 -14.86 -4.09
C ASN A 346 -0.39 -15.63 -5.27
N PRO A 347 0.44 -16.15 -6.20
CA PRO A 347 0.00 -16.61 -7.52
C PRO A 347 -0.91 -17.85 -7.44
N PHE A 348 -0.74 -18.70 -6.42
CA PHE A 348 -1.39 -20.01 -6.33
C PHE A 348 -2.61 -20.04 -5.39
N ALA A 349 -2.95 -18.93 -4.74
CA ALA A 349 -4.13 -18.83 -3.88
C ALA A 349 -5.09 -17.72 -4.35
N GLY A 350 -5.33 -17.69 -5.67
CA GLY A 350 -6.32 -16.81 -6.31
C GLY A 350 -5.81 -15.44 -6.69
N GLY A 351 -4.49 -15.25 -6.73
CA GLY A 351 -3.86 -14.02 -7.20
C GLY A 351 -3.69 -13.93 -8.72
N TYR A 352 -3.56 -15.08 -9.40
CA TYR A 352 -3.46 -15.19 -10.84
C TYR A 352 -4.32 -16.35 -11.35
N TYR A 353 -4.99 -16.16 -12.49
CA TYR A 353 -5.91 -17.13 -13.08
C TYR A 353 -5.36 -17.61 -14.43
N PRO A 354 -5.11 -18.92 -14.61
CA PRO A 354 -4.53 -19.43 -15.84
C PRO A 354 -5.48 -19.30 -17.04
N VAL A 355 -4.91 -19.02 -18.21
CA VAL A 355 -5.64 -18.96 -19.47
C VAL A 355 -6.10 -20.35 -19.93
N GLY A 356 -7.27 -20.40 -20.55
CA GLY A 356 -7.93 -21.64 -20.98
C GLY A 356 -8.79 -22.31 -19.91
N LEU A 357 -8.93 -21.68 -18.73
CA LEU A 357 -9.92 -22.05 -17.71
C LEU A 357 -10.82 -20.84 -17.44
N SER A 358 -12.09 -21.09 -17.12
CA SER A 358 -12.98 -20.06 -16.59
C SER A 358 -12.53 -19.62 -15.19
N PHE A 359 -13.09 -18.50 -14.70
CA PHE A 359 -12.89 -18.06 -13.33
C PHE A 359 -13.34 -19.13 -12.32
N GLU A 360 -14.51 -19.71 -12.51
CA GLU A 360 -15.11 -20.73 -11.65
C GLU A 360 -14.29 -22.04 -11.67
N GLU A 361 -13.89 -22.50 -12.86
CA GLU A 361 -13.04 -23.68 -13.01
C GLU A 361 -11.69 -23.50 -12.30
N SER A 362 -11.12 -22.29 -12.40
CA SER A 362 -9.89 -21.94 -11.70
C SER A 362 -10.07 -21.95 -10.18
N GLN A 363 -11.18 -21.42 -9.66
CA GLN A 363 -11.50 -21.46 -8.24
C GLN A 363 -11.65 -22.89 -7.70
N GLU A 364 -12.30 -23.77 -8.47
CA GLU A 364 -12.44 -25.17 -8.09
C GLU A 364 -11.09 -25.90 -8.12
N MET A 365 -10.31 -25.74 -9.20
CA MET A 365 -9.01 -26.40 -9.38
C MET A 365 -8.02 -25.98 -8.31
N MET A 366 -7.98 -24.70 -7.93
CA MET A 366 -7.11 -24.17 -6.89
C MET A 366 -7.28 -24.90 -5.55
N VAL A 367 -8.50 -25.35 -5.23
CA VAL A 367 -8.79 -26.07 -3.98
C VAL A 367 -8.62 -27.57 -4.13
N ARG A 368 -9.12 -28.15 -5.23
CA ARG A 368 -9.17 -29.61 -5.41
C ARG A 368 -7.87 -30.19 -5.95
N GLN A 369 -7.12 -29.43 -6.75
CA GLN A 369 -5.93 -29.86 -7.49
C GLN A 369 -4.85 -28.75 -7.49
N PRO A 370 -4.35 -28.33 -6.31
CA PRO A 370 -3.46 -27.16 -6.19
C PRO A 370 -2.15 -27.27 -6.97
N GLU A 371 -1.56 -28.47 -7.09
CA GLU A 371 -0.34 -28.67 -7.87
C GLU A 371 -0.60 -28.49 -9.38
N LEU A 372 -1.70 -29.04 -9.89
CA LEU A 372 -2.11 -28.83 -11.29
C LEU A 372 -2.45 -27.36 -11.56
N PHE A 373 -3.11 -26.69 -10.60
CA PHE A 373 -3.38 -25.26 -10.71
C PHE A 373 -2.08 -24.45 -10.85
N LYS A 374 -1.08 -24.76 -10.02
CA LYS A 374 0.25 -24.15 -10.08
C LYS A 374 0.93 -24.38 -11.43
N GLU A 375 0.90 -25.60 -11.97
CA GLU A 375 1.44 -25.91 -13.30
C GLU A 375 0.76 -25.07 -14.39
N LYS A 376 -0.58 -24.95 -14.34
CA LYS A 376 -1.35 -24.13 -15.29
C LYS A 376 -1.01 -22.65 -15.18
N VAL A 377 -0.89 -22.10 -13.97
CA VAL A 377 -0.48 -20.71 -13.73
C VAL A 377 0.90 -20.45 -14.36
N GLN A 378 1.88 -21.32 -14.10
CA GLN A 378 3.22 -21.16 -14.66
C GLN A 378 3.22 -21.25 -16.19
N ALA A 379 2.41 -22.13 -16.78
CA ALA A 379 2.25 -22.20 -18.23
C ALA A 379 1.63 -20.93 -18.83
N SER A 380 0.64 -20.33 -18.16
CA SER A 380 0.05 -19.06 -18.57
C SER A 380 1.03 -17.90 -18.49
N LEU A 381 1.85 -17.82 -17.43
CA LEU A 381 2.89 -16.78 -17.31
C LEU A 381 3.88 -16.82 -18.47
N ARG A 382 4.34 -18.02 -18.87
CA ARG A 382 5.21 -18.18 -20.04
C ARG A 382 4.57 -17.67 -21.33
N ARG A 383 3.28 -17.96 -21.54
CA ARG A 383 2.52 -17.48 -22.70
C ARG A 383 2.33 -15.97 -22.67
N GLN A 384 1.99 -15.40 -21.51
CA GLN A 384 1.83 -13.96 -21.32
C GLN A 384 3.12 -13.21 -21.66
N VAL A 385 4.26 -13.66 -21.13
CA VAL A 385 5.57 -13.07 -21.42
C VAL A 385 5.92 -13.19 -22.90
N ALA A 386 5.68 -14.33 -23.54
CA ALA A 386 5.96 -14.49 -24.97
C ALA A 386 5.19 -13.47 -25.84
N ALA A 387 3.91 -13.23 -25.52
CA ALA A 387 3.10 -12.23 -26.22
C ALA A 387 3.59 -10.80 -25.93
N ILE A 388 3.93 -10.48 -24.68
CA ILE A 388 4.52 -9.19 -24.29
C ILE A 388 5.84 -8.94 -25.04
N ASN A 389 6.74 -9.93 -25.08
CA ASN A 389 8.02 -9.84 -25.80
C ASN A 389 7.81 -9.55 -27.29
N LYS A 390 6.83 -10.19 -27.93
CA LYS A 390 6.51 -9.94 -29.35
C LYS A 390 6.11 -8.47 -29.57
N ILE A 391 5.28 -7.89 -28.70
CA ILE A 391 4.84 -6.50 -28.85
C ILE A 391 5.95 -5.51 -28.44
N ALA A 392 6.69 -5.80 -27.36
CA ALA A 392 7.80 -4.99 -26.87
C ALA A 392 8.93 -4.87 -27.89
N SER A 393 9.24 -5.95 -28.62
CA SER A 393 10.22 -5.92 -29.72
C SER A 393 9.87 -4.95 -30.86
N LYS A 394 8.61 -4.47 -30.91
CA LYS A 394 8.12 -3.47 -31.86
C LYS A 394 8.01 -2.06 -31.26
N GLY A 395 8.49 -1.85 -30.03
CA GLY A 395 8.60 -0.53 -29.41
C GLY A 395 7.56 -0.22 -28.33
N MET A 396 6.79 -1.19 -27.83
CA MET A 396 5.97 -0.99 -26.63
C MET A 396 6.86 -0.80 -25.40
N TYR A 397 6.55 0.21 -24.59
CA TYR A 397 7.18 0.37 -23.28
C TYR A 397 6.44 -0.47 -22.24
N PHE A 398 7.05 -1.58 -21.82
CA PHE A 398 6.53 -2.43 -20.76
C PHE A 398 7.24 -2.15 -19.44
N PHE A 399 6.48 -2.15 -18.35
CA PHE A 399 7.05 -2.09 -17.00
C PHE A 399 6.27 -2.96 -16.01
N ASP A 400 6.98 -3.55 -15.06
CA ASP A 400 6.39 -4.28 -13.93
C ASP A 400 5.83 -3.31 -12.88
N TYR A 401 4.58 -3.54 -12.46
CA TYR A 401 3.88 -2.65 -11.51
C TYR A 401 4.20 -2.96 -10.03
N GLY A 402 5.26 -3.71 -9.76
CA GLY A 402 5.67 -4.07 -8.41
C GLY A 402 4.76 -5.10 -7.75
N ASN A 403 4.18 -6.00 -8.56
CA ASN A 403 3.27 -7.09 -8.16
C ASN A 403 3.93 -8.48 -8.19
N ALA A 404 5.27 -8.53 -8.38
CA ALA A 404 6.07 -9.73 -8.57
C ALA A 404 5.83 -10.46 -9.92
N PHE A 405 5.33 -9.76 -10.95
CA PHE A 405 5.11 -10.37 -12.27
C PHE A 405 6.40 -10.91 -12.89
N LEU A 406 7.46 -10.10 -12.93
CA LEU A 406 8.75 -10.53 -13.48
C LEU A 406 9.36 -11.67 -12.65
N LEU A 407 9.28 -11.57 -11.33
CA LEU A 407 9.82 -12.57 -10.40
C LEU A 407 9.14 -13.94 -10.57
N GLU A 408 7.81 -14.00 -10.54
CA GLU A 408 7.08 -15.25 -10.70
C GLU A 408 7.16 -15.79 -12.13
N SER A 409 7.22 -14.91 -13.14
CA SER A 409 7.46 -15.33 -14.52
C SER A 409 8.86 -15.96 -14.69
N GLY A 410 9.88 -15.39 -14.05
CA GLY A 410 11.22 -15.96 -14.00
C GLY A 410 11.23 -17.33 -13.30
N ARG A 411 10.57 -17.45 -12.15
CA ARG A 411 10.38 -18.74 -11.43
C ARG A 411 9.63 -19.77 -12.29
N ALA A 412 8.74 -19.33 -13.18
CA ALA A 412 8.01 -20.18 -14.12
C ALA A 412 8.82 -20.56 -15.39
N GLY A 413 10.04 -20.03 -15.56
CA GLY A 413 10.88 -20.27 -16.74
C GLY A 413 10.46 -19.48 -17.97
N ALA A 414 9.85 -18.31 -17.81
CA ALA A 414 9.56 -17.41 -18.92
C ALA A 414 10.83 -16.68 -19.41
N ASP A 415 10.82 -16.28 -20.68
CA ASP A 415 11.92 -15.54 -21.31
C ASP A 415 11.92 -14.06 -20.86
N ILE A 416 12.39 -13.84 -19.64
CA ILE A 416 12.32 -12.56 -18.93
C ILE A 416 13.68 -12.06 -18.45
N PHE A 417 14.75 -12.83 -18.68
CA PHE A 417 16.11 -12.51 -18.26
C PHE A 417 17.02 -12.23 -19.45
N ASP A 418 17.89 -11.23 -19.33
CA ASP A 418 18.98 -11.00 -20.27
C ASP A 418 20.13 -12.00 -20.07
N ALA A 419 21.17 -11.93 -20.92
CA ALA A 419 22.34 -12.80 -20.82
C ALA A 419 23.13 -12.68 -19.49
N ARG A 420 22.87 -11.63 -18.71
CA ARG A 420 23.50 -11.35 -17.41
C ARG A 420 22.62 -11.78 -16.23
N GLY A 421 21.42 -12.32 -16.51
CA GLY A 421 20.45 -12.73 -15.49
C GLY A 421 19.61 -11.58 -14.91
N ASN A 422 19.63 -10.39 -15.53
CA ASN A 422 18.78 -9.28 -15.12
C ASN A 422 17.44 -9.34 -15.83
N PHE A 423 16.38 -8.78 -15.24
CA PHE A 423 15.11 -8.67 -15.94
C PHE A 423 15.22 -7.79 -17.19
N ILE A 424 14.62 -8.22 -18.30
CA ILE A 424 14.62 -7.47 -19.57
C ILE A 424 13.69 -6.25 -19.55
N TYR A 425 12.74 -6.23 -18.62
CA TYR A 425 11.85 -5.08 -18.38
C TYR A 425 12.13 -4.48 -17.01
N PRO A 426 12.10 -3.16 -16.88
CA PRO A 426 12.22 -2.52 -15.58
C PRO A 426 10.93 -2.64 -14.76
N SER A 427 11.04 -2.51 -13.45
CA SER A 427 9.88 -2.12 -12.64
C SER A 427 9.58 -0.63 -12.82
N TYR A 428 8.34 -0.21 -12.58
CA TYR A 428 7.98 1.21 -12.61
C TYR A 428 8.81 2.03 -11.61
N VAL A 429 9.29 1.43 -10.52
CA VAL A 429 10.19 2.13 -9.61
C VAL A 429 11.57 2.27 -10.18
N GLN A 430 12.11 1.20 -10.78
CA GLN A 430 13.45 1.21 -11.34
C GLN A 430 13.65 2.35 -12.34
N ASP A 431 12.63 2.62 -13.14
CA ASP A 431 12.77 3.41 -14.37
C ASP A 431 11.92 4.70 -14.39
N ILE A 432 10.97 4.83 -13.46
CA ILE A 432 10.12 6.02 -13.28
C ILE A 432 10.23 6.55 -11.86
N MET A 433 9.71 5.86 -10.84
CA MET A 433 9.53 6.46 -9.51
C MET A 433 10.83 6.73 -8.78
N GLY A 434 11.81 5.81 -8.86
CA GLY A 434 13.12 5.98 -8.26
C GLY A 434 13.82 7.21 -8.82
N PRO A 435 14.16 7.21 -10.13
CA PRO A 435 14.89 8.30 -10.75
C PRO A 435 14.15 9.64 -10.77
N LEU A 436 12.82 9.65 -10.95
CA LEU A 436 12.07 10.90 -11.13
C LEU A 436 11.47 11.45 -9.82
N TYR A 437 11.25 10.63 -8.79
CA TYR A 437 10.59 11.08 -7.56
C TYR A 437 11.43 10.79 -6.32
N PHE A 438 11.72 9.52 -6.02
CA PHE A 438 12.38 9.15 -4.77
C PHE A 438 13.79 9.72 -4.63
N ASP A 439 14.56 9.76 -5.72
CA ASP A 439 15.90 10.35 -5.71
C ASP A 439 15.86 11.88 -5.49
N TYR A 440 14.69 12.51 -5.64
CA TYR A 440 14.44 13.92 -5.31
C TYR A 440 13.62 14.11 -4.02
N GLY A 441 13.38 13.04 -3.27
CA GLY A 441 12.68 13.06 -1.98
C GLY A 441 11.16 13.05 -2.10
N PHE A 442 10.61 13.12 -3.32
CA PHE A 442 9.17 13.06 -3.54
C PHE A 442 8.66 11.65 -3.27
N GLY A 443 7.60 11.57 -2.48
CA GLY A 443 6.91 10.31 -2.22
C GLY A 443 5.56 10.56 -1.56
N PRO A 444 4.80 9.49 -1.24
CA PRO A 444 3.42 9.62 -0.80
C PRO A 444 3.34 10.42 0.49
N PHE A 445 2.66 11.56 0.42
CA PHE A 445 2.32 12.38 1.57
C PHE A 445 0.80 12.42 1.68
N ARG A 446 0.26 11.87 2.77
CA ARG A 446 -1.18 11.76 2.99
C ARG A 446 -1.58 12.37 4.31
N TRP A 447 -2.83 12.80 4.38
CA TRP A 447 -3.40 13.29 5.62
C TRP A 447 -4.87 12.91 5.77
N VAL A 448 -5.35 12.97 7.01
CA VAL A 448 -6.73 12.71 7.39
C VAL A 448 -7.22 13.82 8.31
N CYS A 449 -8.34 14.44 7.95
CA CYS A 449 -9.04 15.43 8.76
C CYS A 449 -9.86 14.72 9.84
N THR A 450 -9.46 14.86 11.11
CA THR A 450 -10.07 14.08 12.20
C THR A 450 -11.44 14.58 12.64
N SER A 451 -11.90 15.71 12.10
CA SER A 451 -13.27 16.22 12.24
C SER A 451 -14.30 15.35 11.53
N GLY A 452 -13.90 14.68 10.44
CA GLY A 452 -14.83 14.03 9.52
C GLY A 452 -15.62 15.00 8.63
N ASP A 453 -15.35 16.32 8.69
CA ASP A 453 -16.02 17.34 7.87
C ASP A 453 -15.33 17.48 6.50
N PRO A 454 -16.04 17.29 5.37
CA PRO A 454 -15.49 17.54 4.04
C PRO A 454 -14.95 18.97 3.83
N LYS A 455 -15.40 19.97 4.60
CA LYS A 455 -14.90 21.35 4.52
C LYS A 455 -13.45 21.48 4.99
N ASP A 456 -13.05 20.72 6.02
CA ASP A 456 -11.65 20.68 6.43
C ASP A 456 -10.79 20.08 5.32
N LEU A 457 -11.30 19.05 4.63
CA LEU A 457 -10.60 18.45 3.49
C LEU A 457 -10.46 19.46 2.33
N ASP A 458 -11.53 20.18 2.00
CA ASP A 458 -11.50 21.24 0.99
C ASP A 458 -10.45 22.32 1.33
N LYS A 459 -10.38 22.72 2.61
CA LYS A 459 -9.41 23.70 3.08
C LYS A 459 -7.98 23.16 3.00
N THR A 460 -7.76 21.89 3.34
CA THR A 460 -6.44 21.26 3.19
C THR A 460 -6.02 21.09 1.73
N ASP A 461 -6.95 20.75 0.83
CA ASP A 461 -6.70 20.68 -0.62
C ASP A 461 -6.29 22.05 -1.16
N GLN A 462 -6.97 23.12 -0.72
CA GLN A 462 -6.61 24.50 -1.06
C GLN A 462 -5.20 24.84 -0.57
N ILE A 463 -4.91 24.67 0.72
CA ILE A 463 -3.61 24.99 1.32
C ILE A 463 -2.48 24.24 0.61
N ALA A 464 -2.65 22.93 0.35
CA ALA A 464 -1.62 22.14 -0.33
C ALA A 464 -1.35 22.63 -1.76
N GLY A 465 -2.41 22.98 -2.51
CA GLY A 465 -2.28 23.56 -3.85
C GLY A 465 -1.57 24.92 -3.83
N ASP A 466 -1.92 25.80 -2.90
CA ASP A 466 -1.33 27.13 -2.77
C ASP A 466 0.16 27.05 -2.40
N ILE A 467 0.55 26.12 -1.54
CA ILE A 467 1.96 25.87 -1.20
C ILE A 467 2.75 25.36 -2.42
N PHE A 468 2.18 24.49 -3.25
CA PHE A 468 2.85 24.06 -4.48
C PHE A 468 2.99 25.17 -5.53
N GLU A 469 1.99 26.03 -5.67
CA GLU A 469 2.10 27.23 -6.52
C GLU A 469 3.19 28.17 -6.03
N GLU A 470 3.39 28.29 -4.71
CA GLU A 470 4.48 29.06 -4.15
C GLU A 470 5.84 28.40 -4.41
N LEU A 471 5.98 27.10 -4.12
CA LEU A 471 7.20 26.33 -4.36
C LEU A 471 7.64 26.37 -5.83
N LEU A 472 6.69 26.34 -6.76
CA LEU A 472 6.97 26.41 -8.20
C LEU A 472 7.65 27.70 -8.66
N LYS A 473 7.53 28.81 -7.90
CA LYS A 473 8.15 30.10 -8.28
C LYS A 473 9.66 30.06 -8.20
N ASP A 474 10.18 29.33 -7.21
CA ASP A 474 11.61 29.26 -6.89
C ASP A 474 12.19 27.85 -7.11
N ALA A 475 11.39 26.92 -7.65
CA ALA A 475 11.78 25.53 -7.89
C ALA A 475 12.86 25.43 -8.97
N VAL A 476 13.91 24.67 -8.65
CA VAL A 476 14.92 24.27 -9.63
C VAL A 476 14.33 23.34 -10.68
N ASP A 477 14.92 23.35 -11.87
CA ASP A 477 14.40 22.63 -13.04
C ASP A 477 14.21 21.13 -12.77
N GLU A 478 15.06 20.53 -11.93
CA GLU A 478 15.02 19.09 -11.62
C GLU A 478 13.73 18.64 -10.91
N ILE A 479 13.04 19.54 -10.20
CA ILE A 479 11.85 19.20 -9.38
C ILE A 479 10.55 19.85 -9.86
N GLN A 480 10.62 20.75 -10.85
CA GLN A 480 9.44 21.48 -11.34
C GLN A 480 8.36 20.55 -11.89
N GLN A 481 8.73 19.46 -12.56
CA GLN A 481 7.77 18.55 -13.18
C GLN A 481 6.93 17.82 -12.12
N GLN A 482 7.58 17.36 -11.06
CA GLN A 482 7.01 16.64 -9.93
C GLN A 482 6.03 17.54 -9.18
N LEU A 483 6.40 18.81 -8.94
CA LEU A 483 5.50 19.82 -8.37
C LEU A 483 4.29 20.07 -9.28
N LYS A 484 4.48 20.24 -10.59
CA LYS A 484 3.39 20.46 -11.57
C LYS A 484 2.41 19.28 -11.59
N ASP A 485 2.91 18.05 -11.59
CA ASP A 485 2.05 16.86 -11.60
C ASP A 485 1.19 16.77 -10.33
N ASN A 486 1.78 17.05 -9.17
CA ASN A 486 1.07 16.98 -7.90
C ASN A 486 0.14 18.17 -7.67
N LEU A 487 0.45 19.34 -8.23
CA LEU A 487 -0.46 20.48 -8.29
C LEU A 487 -1.68 20.18 -9.17
N LEU A 488 -1.45 19.60 -10.36
CA LEU A 488 -2.54 19.17 -11.24
C LEU A 488 -3.47 18.17 -10.51
N TRP A 489 -2.87 17.18 -9.86
CA TRP A 489 -3.61 16.20 -9.07
C TRP A 489 -4.45 16.85 -7.97
N ILE A 490 -3.85 17.67 -7.09
CA ILE A 490 -4.57 18.20 -5.91
C ILE A 490 -5.72 19.12 -6.33
N ARG A 491 -5.56 19.89 -7.42
CA ARG A 491 -6.63 20.73 -7.98
C ARG A 491 -7.78 19.93 -8.61
N GLN A 492 -7.56 18.66 -8.98
CA GLN A 492 -8.57 17.79 -9.57
C GLN A 492 -9.10 16.70 -8.62
N ALA A 493 -8.45 16.46 -7.48
CA ALA A 493 -8.74 15.33 -6.60
C ALA A 493 -10.21 15.32 -6.11
N LYS A 494 -10.76 16.50 -5.77
CA LYS A 494 -12.16 16.66 -5.36
C LYS A 494 -13.15 16.25 -6.46
N ALA A 495 -12.92 16.68 -7.70
CA ALA A 495 -13.80 16.39 -8.82
C ALA A 495 -13.90 14.88 -9.12
N ASN A 496 -12.85 14.12 -8.78
CA ASN A 496 -12.79 12.68 -8.98
C ASN A 496 -13.53 11.86 -7.92
N LYS A 497 -14.01 12.46 -6.81
CA LYS A 497 -14.85 11.82 -5.78
C LYS A 497 -14.26 10.51 -5.23
N LEU A 498 -12.96 10.50 -4.93
CA LEU A 498 -12.21 9.30 -4.52
C LEU A 498 -12.22 9.02 -3.01
N VAL A 499 -12.85 9.88 -2.21
CA VAL A 499 -12.89 9.77 -0.75
C VAL A 499 -13.82 8.62 -0.35
N VAL A 500 -13.31 7.71 0.46
CA VAL A 500 -14.05 6.58 1.04
C VAL A 500 -13.62 6.42 2.50
N GLY A 501 -14.58 6.32 3.42
CA GLY A 501 -14.31 6.32 4.86
C GLY A 501 -13.97 7.73 5.36
N SER A 502 -12.79 7.89 5.95
CA SER A 502 -12.31 9.16 6.49
C SER A 502 -12.10 10.23 5.43
N GLN A 503 -12.22 11.50 5.85
CA GLN A 503 -11.89 12.66 5.03
C GLN A 503 -10.37 12.74 4.87
N ALA A 504 -9.86 12.15 3.79
CA ALA A 504 -8.45 11.94 3.56
C ALA A 504 -8.01 12.37 2.16
N ARG A 505 -6.75 12.75 2.02
CA ARG A 505 -6.11 13.08 0.76
C ARG A 505 -4.68 12.57 0.72
N ILE A 506 -4.16 12.39 -0.49
CA ILE A 506 -2.77 12.06 -0.79
C ILE A 506 -2.27 12.96 -1.93
N LEU A 507 -0.96 13.17 -1.97
CA LEU A 507 -0.18 13.67 -3.11
C LEU A 507 1.28 13.24 -2.90
N TYR A 508 2.19 13.55 -3.83
CA TYR A 508 3.63 13.40 -3.61
C TYR A 508 4.30 14.73 -3.31
N ALA A 509 5.15 14.77 -2.29
CA ALA A 509 5.95 15.93 -1.92
C ALA A 509 7.32 15.52 -1.39
N ASP A 510 8.32 16.37 -1.61
CA ASP A 510 9.67 16.27 -1.07
C ASP A 510 9.76 16.81 0.37
N ALA A 511 10.97 16.85 0.96
CA ALA A 511 11.16 17.28 2.34
C ALA A 511 10.59 18.69 2.60
N GLU A 512 10.90 19.65 1.73
CA GLU A 512 10.42 21.03 1.88
C GLU A 512 8.89 21.09 1.71
N GLY A 513 8.35 20.46 0.67
CA GLY A 513 6.91 20.40 0.44
C GLY A 513 6.14 19.81 1.62
N ARG A 514 6.58 18.65 2.14
CA ARG A 514 5.97 18.00 3.31
C ARG A 514 5.98 18.93 4.52
N ILE A 515 7.11 19.57 4.83
CA ILE A 515 7.24 20.45 6.01
C ILE A 515 6.39 21.71 5.86
N ARG A 516 6.37 22.35 4.69
CA ARG A 516 5.61 23.59 4.46
C ARG A 516 4.11 23.36 4.49
N ILE A 517 3.62 22.32 3.83
CA ILE A 517 2.20 21.94 3.87
C ILE A 517 1.78 21.63 5.31
N SER A 518 2.57 20.81 6.01
CA SER A 518 2.30 20.44 7.41
C SER A 518 2.30 21.65 8.35
N THR A 519 3.24 22.58 8.17
CA THR A 519 3.30 23.82 8.94
C THR A 519 2.07 24.68 8.68
N ALA A 520 1.61 24.79 7.44
CA ALA A 520 0.40 25.53 7.08
C ALA A 520 -0.85 24.88 7.67
N PHE A 521 -0.96 23.55 7.64
CA PHE A 521 -2.03 22.81 8.32
C PHE A 521 -2.03 23.08 9.83
N ASN A 522 -0.87 22.96 10.49
CA ASN A 522 -0.77 23.18 11.93
C ASN A 522 -1.19 24.62 12.31
N ARG A 523 -0.80 25.63 11.52
CA ARG A 523 -1.26 27.02 11.70
C ARG A 523 -2.76 27.19 11.49
N ALA A 524 -3.33 26.55 10.46
CA ALA A 524 -4.76 26.62 10.17
C ALA A 524 -5.61 25.95 11.26
N ILE A 525 -5.09 24.90 11.91
CA ILE A 525 -5.71 24.31 13.10
C ILE A 525 -5.65 25.29 14.27
N ALA A 526 -4.49 25.92 14.51
CA ALA A 526 -4.31 26.90 15.58
C ALA A 526 -5.19 28.15 15.41
N SER A 527 -5.45 28.59 14.17
CA SER A 527 -6.33 29.72 13.87
C SER A 527 -7.82 29.36 13.85
N GLY A 528 -8.16 28.07 13.89
CA GLY A 528 -9.54 27.58 13.79
C GLY A 528 -10.11 27.56 12.37
N GLU A 529 -9.28 27.80 11.34
CA GLU A 529 -9.67 27.62 9.93
C GLU A 529 -9.88 26.16 9.55
N ILE A 530 -9.19 25.24 10.25
CA ILE A 530 -9.43 23.79 10.23
C ILE A 530 -9.94 23.41 11.61
N SER A 531 -11.08 22.72 11.65
CA SER A 531 -11.88 22.58 12.87
C SER A 531 -11.34 21.58 13.90
N ALA A 532 -10.45 20.67 13.49
CA ALA A 532 -9.92 19.61 14.34
C ALA A 532 -8.47 19.23 13.94
N PRO A 533 -7.77 18.45 14.78
CA PRO A 533 -6.45 17.91 14.44
C PRO A 533 -6.40 17.20 13.08
N ILE A 534 -5.23 17.17 12.47
CA ILE A 534 -4.95 16.41 11.25
C ILE A 534 -3.95 15.31 11.55
N VAL A 535 -4.20 14.11 11.06
CA VAL A 535 -3.21 13.03 11.03
C VAL A 535 -2.45 13.13 9.71
N LEU A 536 -1.13 13.29 9.77
CA LEU A 536 -0.23 13.04 8.65
C LEU A 536 0.19 11.57 8.64
N GLY A 537 0.48 11.05 7.46
CA GLY A 537 1.12 9.76 7.30
C GLY A 537 1.60 9.58 5.86
N ARG A 538 1.87 8.33 5.50
CA ARG A 538 2.26 7.94 4.13
C ARG A 538 2.01 6.47 3.86
N ASP A 539 2.18 6.07 2.60
CA ASP A 539 2.42 4.66 2.30
C ASP A 539 3.83 4.28 2.75
N HIS A 540 4.12 2.98 2.82
CA HIS A 540 5.51 2.55 3.02
C HIS A 540 6.29 2.63 1.69
N HIS A 541 5.60 2.70 0.55
CA HIS A 541 6.14 2.98 -0.78
C HIS A 541 6.71 4.42 -0.88
N ASP A 542 7.83 4.67 -0.22
CA ASP A 542 8.44 6.00 -0.09
C ASP A 542 9.97 5.93 -0.18
N VAL A 543 10.60 7.10 -0.29
CA VAL A 543 12.04 7.31 -0.45
C VAL A 543 12.90 6.55 0.57
N SER A 544 12.49 6.55 1.85
CA SER A 544 13.27 5.99 2.96
C SER A 544 12.60 4.81 3.66
N GLY A 545 11.29 4.66 3.48
CA GLY A 545 10.48 3.76 4.30
C GLY A 545 10.69 2.28 4.00
N THR A 546 11.19 1.92 2.82
CA THR A 546 11.20 0.52 2.37
C THR A 546 12.48 0.13 1.66
N ASP A 547 13.02 -1.01 2.07
CA ASP A 547 13.98 -1.78 1.28
C ASP A 547 13.25 -2.93 0.58
N SER A 548 13.28 -2.91 -0.76
CA SER A 548 12.69 -3.95 -1.60
C SER A 548 13.40 -4.01 -2.95
N PRO A 549 14.27 -5.02 -3.19
CA PRO A 549 15.11 -5.08 -4.39
C PRO A 549 14.31 -5.20 -5.69
N PHE A 550 13.06 -5.64 -5.60
CA PHE A 550 12.16 -5.80 -6.75
C PHE A 550 11.23 -4.59 -6.96
N ARG A 551 11.28 -3.59 -6.08
CA ARG A 551 10.45 -2.40 -6.18
C ARG A 551 11.12 -1.14 -5.61
N GLU A 552 10.91 -0.77 -4.35
CA GLU A 552 11.35 0.54 -3.82
C GLU A 552 12.85 0.83 -3.96
N THR A 553 13.69 -0.21 -3.91
CA THR A 553 15.15 -0.10 -4.04
C THR A 553 15.67 -0.78 -5.31
N SER A 554 14.82 -1.01 -6.31
CA SER A 554 15.23 -1.65 -7.56
C SER A 554 16.11 -0.76 -8.46
N ASN A 555 16.18 0.56 -8.21
CA ASN A 555 17.14 1.47 -8.85
C ASN A 555 18.46 1.62 -8.07
N ILE A 556 18.73 0.77 -7.07
CA ILE A 556 19.97 0.77 -6.30
C ILE A 556 20.94 -0.27 -6.88
N TYR A 557 22.05 0.19 -7.43
CA TYR A 557 22.99 -0.64 -8.21
C TYR A 557 24.33 -0.92 -7.50
N ASP A 558 24.54 -0.43 -6.29
CA ASP A 558 25.77 -0.66 -5.52
C ASP A 558 25.81 -2.03 -4.80
N GLY A 559 24.81 -2.87 -5.04
CA GLY A 559 24.61 -4.16 -4.39
C GLY A 559 23.83 -4.09 -3.07
N SER A 560 23.56 -2.90 -2.54
CA SER A 560 22.85 -2.74 -1.26
C SER A 560 21.34 -2.92 -1.36
N SER A 561 20.76 -3.12 -2.55
CA SER A 561 19.30 -3.26 -2.73
C SER A 561 18.68 -4.40 -1.92
N PHE A 562 19.47 -5.41 -1.53
CA PHE A 562 19.10 -6.56 -0.71
C PHE A 562 19.27 -6.34 0.80
N THR A 563 19.85 -5.22 1.24
CA THR A 563 19.95 -4.90 2.68
C THR A 563 18.65 -4.28 3.19
N ALA A 564 18.47 -4.22 4.52
CA ALA A 564 17.26 -3.68 5.16
C ALA A 564 17.56 -2.53 6.14
N ASP A 565 18.78 -2.00 6.12
CA ASP A 565 19.25 -1.01 7.08
C ASP A 565 18.44 0.29 7.00
N MET A 566 18.11 0.74 5.78
CA MET A 566 17.42 2.02 5.56
C MET A 566 16.03 2.00 6.21
N ALA A 567 15.23 0.95 5.96
CA ALA A 567 13.90 0.82 6.52
C ALA A 567 13.90 0.72 8.05
N VAL A 568 14.84 -0.03 8.64
CA VAL A 568 14.98 -0.13 10.10
C VAL A 568 15.40 1.22 10.69
N GLN A 569 16.43 1.86 10.14
CA GLN A 569 16.91 3.16 10.60
C GLN A 569 15.82 4.22 10.48
N ASN A 570 15.01 4.18 9.41
CA ASN A 570 13.92 5.14 9.23
C ASN A 570 12.93 5.07 10.38
N MET A 571 12.39 3.88 10.66
CA MET A 571 11.41 3.65 11.72
C MET A 571 11.96 4.09 13.09
N VAL A 572 13.20 3.70 13.40
CA VAL A 572 13.85 4.07 14.66
C VAL A 572 14.05 5.58 14.75
N GLY A 573 14.52 6.22 13.68
CA GLY A 573 14.75 7.65 13.64
C GLY A 573 13.48 8.50 13.67
N ASP A 574 12.37 8.02 13.10
CA ASP A 574 11.05 8.64 13.23
C ASP A 574 10.56 8.58 14.68
N ALA A 575 10.78 7.44 15.34
CA ALA A 575 10.28 7.18 16.68
C ALA A 575 10.79 8.20 17.72
N PHE A 576 12.08 8.57 17.65
CA PHE A 576 12.65 9.55 18.58
C PHE A 576 12.63 11.00 18.06
N ARG A 577 11.99 11.27 16.92
CA ARG A 577 11.81 12.62 16.35
C ARG A 577 10.37 13.13 16.43
N GLY A 578 9.50 12.41 17.13
CA GLY A 578 8.16 12.88 17.48
C GLY A 578 7.03 12.31 16.62
N ALA A 579 7.25 11.22 15.88
CA ALA A 579 6.14 10.47 15.30
C ALA A 579 5.10 10.10 16.38
N THR A 580 3.81 10.25 16.08
CA THR A 580 2.74 9.84 17.03
C THR A 580 2.63 8.32 17.11
N TRP A 581 2.88 7.62 16.01
CA TRP A 581 3.18 6.19 16.00
C TRP A 581 4.11 5.84 14.86
N VAL A 582 4.81 4.71 15.00
CA VAL A 582 5.69 4.15 13.99
C VAL A 582 5.39 2.68 13.74
N SER A 583 5.77 2.19 12.57
CA SER A 583 5.56 0.81 12.15
C SER A 583 6.73 0.25 11.34
N LEU A 584 7.03 -1.04 11.52
CA LEU A 584 7.96 -1.80 10.69
C LEU A 584 7.37 -3.16 10.32
N HIS A 585 7.25 -3.43 9.02
CA HIS A 585 6.57 -4.58 8.47
C HIS A 585 7.51 -5.45 7.61
N ASN A 586 7.13 -6.72 7.44
CA ASN A 586 7.76 -7.67 6.52
C ASN A 586 6.90 -7.88 5.28
N GLY A 587 7.51 -7.65 4.10
CA GLY A 587 7.02 -8.08 2.81
C GLY A 587 5.98 -7.19 2.16
N GLY A 588 5.86 -5.93 2.59
CA GLY A 588 4.88 -4.99 2.07
C GLY A 588 4.93 -4.86 0.55
N GLY A 589 3.84 -5.24 -0.11
CA GLY A 589 3.61 -5.04 -1.52
C GLY A 589 4.21 -6.11 -2.45
N VAL A 590 5.50 -6.44 -2.37
CA VAL A 590 6.09 -7.49 -3.25
C VAL A 590 5.87 -8.92 -2.74
N GLY A 591 5.52 -9.09 -1.46
CA GLY A 591 5.28 -10.40 -0.85
C GLY A 591 6.16 -10.66 0.38
N TRP A 592 5.73 -11.61 1.21
CA TRP A 592 6.39 -11.95 2.46
C TRP A 592 7.85 -12.40 2.27
N GLY A 593 8.78 -11.80 3.02
CA GLY A 593 10.21 -12.09 2.96
C GLY A 593 10.98 -11.33 1.87
N GLU A 594 10.28 -10.64 0.96
CA GLU A 594 10.89 -9.97 -0.20
C GLU A 594 11.07 -8.45 0.03
N ALA A 595 10.68 -7.93 1.19
CA ALA A 595 10.84 -6.51 1.56
C ALA A 595 10.83 -6.29 3.08
N ILE A 596 11.44 -5.20 3.54
CA ILE A 596 11.24 -4.65 4.88
C ILE A 596 10.78 -3.21 4.74
N ASN A 597 9.63 -2.88 5.33
CA ASN A 597 8.91 -1.65 5.00
C ASN A 597 8.30 -1.00 6.25
N GLY A 598 8.59 0.28 6.49
CA GLY A 598 8.13 1.07 7.61
C GLY A 598 7.38 2.34 7.23
N GLY A 599 6.62 2.84 8.18
CA GLY A 599 5.80 4.04 8.05
C GLY A 599 5.46 4.65 9.40
N PHE A 600 4.85 5.83 9.36
CA PHE A 600 4.53 6.63 10.54
C PHE A 600 3.10 7.18 10.46
N GLY A 601 2.59 7.63 11.62
CA GLY A 601 1.54 8.63 11.69
C GLY A 601 1.94 9.76 12.64
N LEU A 602 1.59 10.99 12.29
CA LEU A 602 1.94 12.20 13.05
C LEU A 602 0.72 13.12 13.19
N VAL A 603 0.31 13.40 14.41
CA VAL A 603 -0.83 14.27 14.69
C VAL A 603 -0.38 15.73 14.80
N LEU A 604 -1.03 16.58 13.99
CA LEU A 604 -0.99 18.03 14.08
C LEU A 604 -2.22 18.50 14.85
N ASP A 605 -2.02 19.19 15.95
CA ASP A 605 -3.07 19.69 16.84
C ASP A 605 -3.05 21.22 17.01
N GLY A 606 -2.25 21.92 16.19
CA GLY A 606 -2.04 23.37 16.26
C GLY A 606 -1.00 23.81 17.28
N SER A 607 -0.43 22.89 18.06
CA SER A 607 0.55 23.22 19.10
C SER A 607 1.95 23.52 18.55
N ASN A 608 2.74 24.23 19.36
CA ASN A 608 4.16 24.44 19.09
C ASN A 608 4.97 23.13 19.19
N GLU A 609 4.53 22.21 20.04
CA GLU A 609 5.11 20.89 20.18
C GLU A 609 4.92 20.09 18.88
N ALA A 610 3.71 20.10 18.30
CA ALA A 610 3.48 19.49 16.98
C ALA A 610 4.34 20.14 15.89
N GLN A 611 4.54 21.45 15.93
CA GLN A 611 5.43 22.17 15.01
C GLN A 611 6.89 21.68 15.11
N ARG A 612 7.42 21.48 16.32
CA ARG A 612 8.78 20.95 16.49
C ARG A 612 8.90 19.50 15.99
N ARG A 613 7.92 18.66 16.32
CA ARG A 613 7.88 17.25 15.91
C ARG A 613 7.81 17.11 14.39
N LEU A 614 6.91 17.84 13.72
CA LEU A 614 6.76 17.76 12.26
C LEU A 614 8.03 18.18 11.52
N GLN A 615 8.72 19.22 11.99
CA GLN A 615 9.97 19.67 11.37
C GLN A 615 11.08 18.63 11.51
N SER A 616 11.26 18.09 12.73
CA SER A 616 12.30 17.10 13.00
C SER A 616 12.05 15.78 12.27
N MET A 617 10.83 15.25 12.38
CA MET A 617 10.47 13.93 11.86
C MET A 617 10.43 13.92 10.32
N LEU A 618 9.73 14.87 9.67
CA LEU A 618 9.58 14.87 8.21
C LEU A 618 10.92 15.15 7.50
N PHE A 619 11.81 15.93 8.12
CA PHE A 619 13.16 16.13 7.60
C PHE A 619 13.96 14.80 7.59
N TRP A 620 13.89 14.02 8.67
CA TRP A 620 14.54 12.72 8.75
C TRP A 620 13.90 11.69 7.82
N ASP A 621 12.57 11.55 7.85
CA ASP A 621 11.80 10.56 7.08
C ASP A 621 12.07 10.66 5.57
N VAL A 622 12.40 11.84 5.06
CA VAL A 622 12.81 12.03 3.67
C VAL A 622 14.33 11.91 3.49
N ASN A 623 15.11 12.66 4.27
CA ASN A 623 16.54 12.81 3.98
C ASN A 623 17.39 11.58 4.35
N ASN A 624 16.89 10.67 5.19
CA ASN A 624 17.51 9.36 5.44
C ASN A 624 17.66 8.56 4.13
N GLY A 625 16.56 8.42 3.39
CA GLY A 625 16.54 7.72 2.10
C GLY A 625 17.33 8.46 1.02
N ILE A 626 17.29 9.80 1.01
CA ILE A 626 18.14 10.60 0.10
C ILE A 626 19.62 10.35 0.37
N ALA A 627 20.03 10.35 1.64
CA ALA A 627 21.40 10.06 2.03
C ALA A 627 21.84 8.65 1.58
N ARG A 628 21.00 7.63 1.80
CA ARG A 628 21.27 6.26 1.36
C ARG A 628 21.32 6.15 -0.16
N ARG A 629 20.33 6.68 -0.88
CA ARG A 629 20.25 6.64 -2.36
C ARG A 629 21.43 7.37 -2.99
N SER A 630 21.83 8.49 -2.39
CA SER A 630 23.04 9.22 -2.77
C SER A 630 24.27 8.34 -2.58
N TRP A 631 24.44 7.69 -1.43
CA TRP A 631 25.57 6.77 -1.18
C TRP A 631 25.66 5.64 -2.24
N ALA A 632 24.50 5.12 -2.66
CA ALA A 632 24.38 4.18 -3.76
C ALA A 632 24.60 4.78 -5.17
N ARG A 633 25.06 6.05 -5.25
CA ARG A 633 25.43 6.79 -6.46
C ARG A 633 24.26 7.11 -7.39
N ASN A 634 23.05 7.25 -6.86
CA ASN A 634 21.92 7.74 -7.65
C ASN A 634 22.08 9.24 -7.90
N HIS A 635 22.11 9.63 -9.18
CA HIS A 635 22.41 11.00 -9.59
C HIS A 635 21.46 12.05 -8.97
N GLY A 636 20.14 11.81 -9.04
CA GLY A 636 19.15 12.70 -8.45
C GLY A 636 19.32 12.87 -6.93
N ALA A 637 19.65 11.77 -6.23
CA ALA A 637 19.84 11.78 -4.79
C ALA A 637 21.14 12.48 -4.37
N MET A 638 22.22 12.32 -5.13
CA MET A 638 23.46 13.08 -4.91
C MET A 638 23.23 14.58 -5.05
N TYR A 639 22.51 15.00 -6.10
CA TYR A 639 22.14 16.41 -6.31
C TYR A 639 21.28 16.95 -5.15
N THR A 640 20.22 16.22 -4.79
CA THR A 640 19.32 16.60 -3.70
C THR A 640 20.07 16.69 -2.37
N LEU A 641 20.90 15.68 -2.03
CA LEU A 641 21.67 15.66 -0.79
C LEU A 641 22.62 16.85 -0.67
N GLN A 642 23.33 17.19 -1.77
CA GLN A 642 24.27 18.31 -1.77
C GLN A 642 23.55 19.63 -1.46
N ARG A 643 22.36 19.85 -2.03
CA ARG A 643 21.52 21.02 -1.73
C ARG A 643 21.01 20.99 -0.29
N THR A 644 20.50 19.85 0.18
CA THR A 644 20.02 19.72 1.56
C THR A 644 21.13 20.03 2.58
N MET A 645 22.36 19.55 2.36
CA MET A 645 23.51 19.84 3.24
C MET A 645 23.97 21.31 3.21
N GLN A 646 23.68 22.04 2.14
CA GLN A 646 23.90 23.49 2.07
C GLN A 646 22.82 24.26 2.83
N GLN A 647 21.57 23.81 2.76
CA GLN A 647 20.42 24.43 3.42
C GLN A 647 20.37 24.15 4.93
N GLU A 648 20.79 22.95 5.36
CA GLU A 648 20.83 22.53 6.76
C GLU A 648 22.29 22.24 7.19
N PRO A 649 22.99 23.22 7.79
CA PRO A 649 24.40 23.07 8.15
C PRO A 649 24.69 21.96 9.17
N LEU A 650 23.71 21.53 9.97
CA LEU A 650 23.88 20.41 10.91
C LEU A 650 23.84 19.04 10.21
N LEU A 651 23.29 18.96 9.00
CA LEU A 651 23.31 17.74 8.20
C LEU A 651 24.71 17.55 7.58
N LYS A 652 25.48 16.61 8.13
CA LYS A 652 26.79 16.19 7.61
C LYS A 652 26.74 14.71 7.24
N VAL A 653 26.57 14.44 5.95
CA VAL A 653 26.47 13.08 5.41
C VAL A 653 27.70 12.77 4.56
N THR A 654 28.14 11.52 4.58
CA THR A 654 29.19 11.02 3.68
C THR A 654 28.74 11.12 2.22
N PHE A 655 29.45 11.92 1.43
CA PHE A 655 29.20 12.05 0.00
C PHE A 655 30.05 11.03 -0.78
N PRO A 656 29.48 10.26 -1.72
CA PRO A 656 30.25 9.26 -2.46
C PRO A 656 31.23 9.94 -3.44
N ASN A 657 32.42 9.37 -3.57
CA ASN A 657 33.33 9.69 -4.67
C ASN A 657 33.08 8.71 -5.81
N LEU A 658 32.84 9.20 -7.02
CA LEU A 658 32.65 8.36 -8.20
C LEU A 658 34.00 7.93 -8.74
N VAL A 659 34.15 6.64 -9.05
CA VAL A 659 35.32 6.08 -9.72
C VAL A 659 35.12 6.16 -11.24
N ASP A 660 36.20 6.37 -11.98
CA ASP A 660 36.19 6.23 -13.44
C ASP A 660 36.22 4.74 -13.81
N ASP A 661 35.19 4.26 -14.50
CA ASP A 661 35.05 2.86 -14.91
C ASP A 661 36.23 2.39 -15.80
N GLN A 662 36.92 3.30 -16.52
CA GLN A 662 38.12 2.93 -17.28
C GLN A 662 39.27 2.42 -16.40
N LEU A 663 39.29 2.78 -15.12
CA LEU A 663 40.24 2.23 -14.16
C LEU A 663 39.87 0.79 -13.80
N LEU A 664 38.57 0.47 -13.72
CA LEU A 664 38.06 -0.85 -13.38
C LEU A 664 38.26 -1.85 -14.51
N GLU A 665 38.02 -1.44 -15.76
CA GLU A 665 38.23 -2.28 -16.96
C GLU A 665 39.70 -2.71 -17.19
N LYS A 666 40.65 -2.07 -16.48
CA LYS A 666 42.08 -2.42 -16.51
C LYS A 666 42.48 -3.37 -15.39
N LEU A 667 41.59 -3.67 -14.45
CA LEU A 667 41.86 -4.60 -13.36
C LEU A 667 41.70 -6.04 -13.85
N ASP A 668 42.58 -6.92 -13.38
CA ASP A 668 42.49 -8.36 -13.61
C ASP A 668 41.66 -8.99 -12.47
N ILE A 669 40.32 -8.91 -12.59
CA ILE A 669 39.34 -9.37 -11.59
C ILE A 669 38.24 -10.25 -12.17
#